data_AF-A0A914A1X6-F1
#
_entry.id   AF-A0A914A1X6-F1
#
_cell.length_a   1.000
_cell.length_b   1.000
_cell.length_c   1.000
_cell.angle_alpha   90.00
_cell.angle_beta   90.00
_cell.angle_gamma   90.00
#
_symmetry.space_group_name_H-M   'P 1'
#
loop_
_entity.id
_entity.type
_entity.pdbx_description
1 polymer ?
#
loop_
_entity_poly.entity_id
_entity_poly.type
_entity_poly.pdbx_seq_one_letter_code
_entity_poly.pdbx_strand_id
1 'polypeptide(L)'
;MAEPEDVGTFGVWDYVVFGCMLAISLGIGFFYGCTGGKQKTTSEFLLADRNMNPIPVAMSLVASFISAITVLGTPAEVYIYGSMFWLFAFTYPIIAIVVSRLFIPAFFRLNITSANEYLERRFNKVVRVCATLTFFLNMVMYMGIVIYTPALALNAVTNISLWGSVLATGLVCTVYTTVGGMKAVLWTDVFQMCVMMAGFLAIIIAGSMRLGGLGVVWQIAEDGGRIDFWNFNFDPTIRHTFWSIVIGGCFTWSTTYAVNQSQVQRYLTTGSVKRARISMFLAAAGMVIVVSAACLSGLVMYSYYADKQCDPYTSNKIQQTDQLIPYFMMELFGTIPGLPGFFTSAVFSAALSTVSSGLNALAAVTAEDLVKPCFPRMRQERYTLVTKLIACGFGLLCILIAYVTSLLNQGVLQYLELRFSKAVRVCATFTVFLNMVIYMGIVIYTPALALNAVTDINLWGSVLATGLVCTVYTTVGGMKAVLWTDVFQMCVMMAGFLAIIIAGSMRLGGLGAVWQIAEDGGRIDFWNFNFDPTIRHTFWSILIGGCFTWCTTYAVNQSQVQRYMTTGSVKRARISLGLAGAGMVIVASAACLSGLVMYSYYADKQCDPYTSNKIQQTDQLIPFFMMELFGTIPGLPGFFTSAVFSAALSTVSSGLNALAAVTAEDLVKPCFPRMRQERYTLVTKLIAFGFGLLCILIAYVTSLLNQGVLQLALSLFGMTGGPLLGLFSLGLFFPWTNSKGAIAGLLSGLGIAFWIGIGAIIYPPGASRPPLTIEGCNLTVTTPSSLLMTTTQAPEIPAMAEMYTLSYTWYACAFWVVTVFVGLFVSFLTGATKRRDIDPVLRQHCVDGLYCCLPEVIKKPLRCGDEKVIYKEKDEEAEMIEIKEVKPGLTNHNFDNDEVAI
;
A
#
# COMPACT_ATOMS: atom_id res chain seq x y z
N MET A 1 -23.38 7.66 37.91
CA MET A 1 -23.10 7.74 36.47
C MET A 1 -24.42 8.01 35.77
N ALA A 2 -24.46 8.91 34.79
CA ALA A 2 -25.54 8.91 33.81
C ALA A 2 -25.25 7.82 32.78
N GLU A 3 -26.28 7.23 32.19
CA GLU A 3 -26.15 6.38 31.01
C GLU A 3 -25.66 7.24 29.83
N PRO A 4 -24.93 6.67 28.85
CA PRO A 4 -24.61 7.38 27.63
C PRO A 4 -25.92 7.70 26.89
N GLU A 5 -26.20 8.99 26.63
CA GLU A 5 -27.31 9.37 25.76
C GLU A 5 -27.09 8.76 24.37
N ASP A 6 -28.03 7.91 23.93
CA ASP A 6 -28.00 7.29 22.60
C ASP A 6 -27.93 8.39 21.53
N VAL A 7 -26.79 8.46 20.83
CA VAL A 7 -26.61 9.39 19.71
C VAL A 7 -27.58 8.97 18.60
N GLY A 8 -28.62 9.79 18.39
CA GLY A 8 -29.81 9.40 17.63
C GLY A 8 -29.51 8.80 16.26
N THR A 9 -30.17 7.69 15.92
CA THR A 9 -29.96 6.98 14.64
C THR A 9 -30.60 7.70 13.46
N PHE A 10 -30.04 7.56 12.25
CA PHE A 10 -30.56 8.17 11.02
C PHE A 10 -32.02 7.78 10.72
N GLY A 11 -32.94 8.74 10.79
CA GLY A 11 -34.37 8.51 10.65
C GLY A 11 -34.82 8.37 9.19
N VAL A 12 -36.05 7.87 8.99
CA VAL A 12 -36.65 7.75 7.64
C VAL A 12 -36.68 9.12 6.94
N TRP A 13 -36.96 10.20 7.66
CA TRP A 13 -36.95 11.57 7.13
C TRP A 13 -35.57 12.03 6.68
N ASP A 14 -34.50 11.54 7.30
CA ASP A 14 -33.12 11.89 6.92
C ASP A 14 -32.73 11.22 5.61
N TYR A 15 -33.13 9.96 5.42
CA TYR A 15 -33.04 9.28 4.13
C TYR A 15 -33.90 9.95 3.05
N VAL A 16 -35.08 10.48 3.38
CA VAL A 16 -35.92 11.26 2.44
C VAL A 16 -35.23 12.55 2.00
N VAL A 17 -34.72 13.36 2.94
CA VAL A 17 -34.02 14.62 2.60
C VAL A 17 -32.78 14.35 1.74
N PHE A 18 -31.98 13.34 2.10
CA PHE A 18 -30.82 12.94 1.32
C PHE A 18 -31.18 12.42 -0.08
N GLY A 19 -32.23 11.59 -0.17
CA GLY A 19 -32.78 11.12 -1.45
C GLY A 19 -33.28 12.27 -2.33
N CYS A 20 -33.93 13.28 -1.75
CA CYS A 20 -34.38 14.47 -2.46
C CYS A 20 -33.21 15.30 -3.03
N MET A 21 -32.12 15.49 -2.29
CA MET A 21 -30.92 16.19 -2.80
C MET A 21 -30.31 15.46 -4.02
N LEU A 22 -30.21 14.13 -3.95
CA LEU A 22 -29.73 13.30 -5.06
C LEU A 22 -30.68 13.35 -6.26
N ALA A 23 -31.99 13.28 -6.03
CA ALA A 23 -33.01 13.35 -7.08
C ALA A 23 -33.04 14.72 -7.78
N ILE A 24 -32.88 15.83 -7.05
CA ILE A 24 -32.78 17.18 -7.62
C ILE A 24 -31.50 17.30 -8.46
N SER A 25 -30.35 16.83 -7.95
CA SER A 25 -29.08 16.83 -8.69
C SER A 25 -29.19 16.04 -10.01
N LEU A 26 -29.82 14.86 -9.96
CA LEU A 26 -30.08 14.02 -11.13
C LEU A 26 -31.06 14.68 -12.12
N GLY A 27 -32.11 15.33 -11.60
CA GLY A 27 -33.12 16.05 -12.38
C GLY A 27 -32.55 17.23 -13.16
N ILE A 28 -31.65 18.02 -12.56
CA ILE A 28 -30.90 19.09 -13.26
C ILE A 28 -30.08 18.50 -14.42
N GLY A 29 -29.46 17.33 -14.21
CA GLY A 29 -28.77 16.56 -15.25
C GLY A 29 -29.65 16.21 -16.44
N PHE A 30 -30.77 15.54 -16.20
CA PHE A 30 -31.72 15.17 -17.26
C PHE A 30 -32.34 16.40 -17.94
N PHE A 31 -32.65 17.46 -17.19
CA PHE A 31 -33.17 18.70 -17.75
C PHE A 31 -32.22 19.30 -18.80
N TYR A 32 -30.94 19.48 -18.47
CA TYR A 32 -29.95 20.02 -19.41
C TYR A 32 -29.45 19.00 -20.46
N GLY A 33 -29.72 17.71 -20.29
CA GLY A 33 -29.55 16.69 -21.33
C GLY A 33 -30.67 16.70 -22.38
N CYS A 34 -31.92 16.94 -21.95
CA CYS A 34 -33.11 16.90 -22.80
C CYS A 34 -33.50 18.25 -23.43
N THR A 35 -33.08 19.37 -22.83
CA THR A 35 -33.30 20.74 -23.35
C THR A 35 -32.09 21.26 -24.15
N GLY A 36 -32.20 22.46 -24.71
CA GLY A 36 -31.14 23.07 -25.53
C GLY A 36 -30.87 22.29 -26.82
N GLY A 37 -29.60 22.19 -27.22
CA GLY A 37 -29.18 21.43 -28.40
C GLY A 37 -29.21 19.90 -28.21
N LYS A 38 -29.72 19.42 -27.06
CA LYS A 38 -29.71 18.01 -26.63
C LYS A 38 -28.31 17.42 -26.52
N GLN A 39 -27.32 18.25 -26.21
CA GLN A 39 -25.93 17.84 -26.01
C GLN A 39 -25.38 17.11 -27.25
N LYS A 40 -25.71 17.64 -28.44
CA LYS A 40 -25.34 17.08 -29.77
C LYS A 40 -23.97 17.52 -30.26
N THR A 41 -23.43 18.62 -29.72
CA THR A 41 -22.10 19.13 -30.08
C THR A 41 -21.17 19.06 -28.88
N THR A 42 -19.87 18.89 -29.15
CA THR A 42 -18.85 18.83 -28.10
C THR A 42 -18.59 20.20 -27.46
N SER A 43 -18.90 21.31 -28.18
CA SER A 43 -18.92 22.67 -27.63
C SER A 43 -20.02 22.85 -26.58
N GLU A 44 -21.22 22.33 -26.84
CA GLU A 44 -22.32 22.35 -25.88
C GLU A 44 -21.95 21.48 -24.65
N PHE A 45 -21.44 20.27 -24.90
CA PHE A 45 -21.17 19.28 -23.86
C PHE A 45 -19.97 19.63 -22.95
N LEU A 46 -18.87 20.18 -23.48
CA LEU A 46 -17.67 20.49 -22.70
C LEU A 46 -17.59 21.95 -22.26
N LEU A 47 -18.11 22.90 -23.05
CA LEU A 47 -17.89 24.34 -22.83
C LEU A 47 -19.18 25.15 -22.70
N ALA A 48 -20.35 24.50 -22.62
CA ALA A 48 -21.66 25.15 -22.50
C ALA A 48 -21.91 26.24 -23.57
N ASP A 49 -21.43 25.99 -24.80
CA ASP A 49 -21.44 26.93 -25.94
C ASP A 49 -20.77 28.28 -25.67
N ARG A 50 -19.93 28.34 -24.62
CA ARG A 50 -19.28 29.54 -24.11
C ARG A 50 -20.24 30.72 -23.87
N ASN A 51 -21.49 30.49 -23.49
CA ASN A 51 -22.45 31.58 -23.21
C ASN A 51 -23.00 31.56 -21.76
N MET A 52 -22.24 31.02 -20.81
CA MET A 52 -22.67 31.01 -19.41
C MET A 52 -22.57 32.40 -18.77
N ASN A 53 -23.50 32.67 -17.85
CA ASN A 53 -23.51 33.89 -17.04
C ASN A 53 -22.44 33.83 -15.94
N PRO A 54 -21.87 34.98 -15.51
CA PRO A 54 -20.74 34.97 -14.58
C PRO A 54 -21.03 34.35 -13.22
N ILE A 55 -22.28 34.47 -12.74
CA ILE A 55 -22.69 34.12 -11.37
C ILE A 55 -22.78 32.59 -11.16
N PRO A 56 -23.49 31.79 -12.01
CA PRO A 56 -23.41 30.32 -11.94
C PRO A 56 -21.98 29.79 -12.05
N VAL A 57 -21.16 30.38 -12.93
CA VAL A 57 -19.75 29.99 -13.08
C VAL A 57 -18.96 30.33 -11.81
N ALA A 58 -19.19 31.46 -11.15
CA ALA A 58 -18.55 31.81 -9.88
C ALA A 58 -18.90 30.83 -8.75
N MET A 59 -20.19 30.57 -8.52
CA MET A 59 -20.65 29.62 -7.50
C MET A 59 -20.13 28.20 -7.76
N SER A 60 -19.96 27.83 -9.02
CA SER A 60 -19.41 26.54 -9.42
C SER A 60 -17.88 26.45 -9.27
N LEU A 61 -17.11 27.48 -9.64
CA LEU A 61 -15.66 27.58 -9.37
C LEU A 61 -15.36 27.42 -7.86
N VAL A 62 -16.28 27.90 -7.02
CA VAL A 62 -16.30 27.73 -5.56
C VAL A 62 -16.61 26.28 -5.18
N ALA A 63 -17.78 25.75 -5.54
CA ALA A 63 -18.21 24.39 -5.19
C ALA A 63 -17.20 23.31 -5.61
N SER A 64 -16.63 23.42 -6.81
CA SER A 64 -15.72 22.44 -7.43
C SER A 64 -14.42 22.16 -6.66
N PHE A 65 -14.08 23.01 -5.68
CA PHE A 65 -12.92 22.81 -4.80
C PHE A 65 -13.26 22.84 -3.31
N ILE A 66 -14.53 23.09 -2.96
CA ILE A 66 -15.07 22.71 -1.66
C ILE A 66 -15.43 21.23 -1.77
N SER A 67 -14.38 20.41 -1.71
CA SER A 67 -14.55 18.96 -1.54
C SER A 67 -15.13 18.66 -0.16
N ALA A 68 -15.65 17.46 0.05
CA ALA A 68 -16.12 17.08 1.38
C ALA A 68 -14.99 17.01 2.43
N ILE A 69 -13.73 16.87 1.98
CA ILE A 69 -12.53 17.04 2.83
C ILE A 69 -12.47 18.47 3.37
N THR A 70 -12.81 19.48 2.55
CA THR A 70 -12.92 20.88 2.97
C THR A 70 -14.05 21.07 3.99
N VAL A 71 -15.19 20.41 3.81
CA VAL A 71 -16.37 20.56 4.70
C VAL A 71 -16.19 19.90 6.06
N LEU A 72 -15.55 18.72 6.11
CA LEU A 72 -15.32 17.97 7.35
C LEU A 72 -14.01 18.36 8.04
N GLY A 73 -12.93 18.51 7.25
CA GLY A 73 -11.58 18.73 7.76
C GLY A 73 -11.28 20.18 8.16
N THR A 74 -11.83 21.20 7.48
CA THR A 74 -11.53 22.60 7.85
C THR A 74 -12.04 22.97 9.25
N PRO A 75 -13.27 22.60 9.67
CA PRO A 75 -13.71 22.85 11.04
C PRO A 75 -12.93 22.02 12.08
N ALA A 76 -12.54 20.78 11.73
CA ALA A 76 -11.71 19.93 12.59
C ALA A 76 -10.30 20.50 12.78
N GLU A 77 -9.69 21.05 11.73
CA GLU A 77 -8.41 21.77 11.80
C GLU A 77 -8.47 22.93 12.80
N VAL A 78 -9.54 23.74 12.73
CA VAL A 78 -9.72 24.89 13.63
C VAL A 78 -10.08 24.45 15.06
N TYR A 79 -10.80 23.34 15.24
CA TYR A 79 -11.06 22.72 16.55
C TYR A 79 -9.76 22.30 17.27
N ILE A 80 -8.79 21.73 16.54
CA ILE A 80 -7.57 21.14 17.08
C ILE A 80 -6.41 22.15 17.17
N TYR A 81 -6.28 23.05 16.20
CA TYR A 81 -5.12 23.94 16.03
C TYR A 81 -5.46 25.44 16.02
N GLY A 82 -6.73 25.83 16.03
CA GLY A 82 -7.16 27.22 16.12
C GLY A 82 -7.25 27.97 14.78
N SER A 83 -7.42 29.29 14.87
CA SER A 83 -8.00 30.14 13.82
C SER A 83 -7.07 30.49 12.65
N MET A 84 -5.79 30.09 12.67
CA MET A 84 -4.81 30.44 11.63
C MET A 84 -5.26 30.07 10.22
N PHE A 85 -5.98 28.96 10.05
CA PHE A 85 -6.47 28.50 8.73
C PHE A 85 -7.34 29.54 8.03
N TRP A 86 -8.01 30.42 8.79
CA TRP A 86 -8.83 31.52 8.27
C TRP A 86 -8.01 32.53 7.43
N LEU A 87 -6.69 32.61 7.61
CA LEU A 87 -5.79 33.48 6.83
C LEU A 87 -5.79 33.18 5.31
N PHE A 88 -6.30 32.02 4.87
CA PHE A 88 -6.59 31.78 3.44
C PHE A 88 -7.57 32.82 2.86
N ALA A 89 -8.34 33.54 3.69
CA ALA A 89 -9.15 34.68 3.28
C ALA A 89 -8.35 35.80 2.58
N PHE A 90 -7.07 35.99 2.93
CA PHE A 90 -6.17 36.91 2.20
C PHE A 90 -5.62 36.31 0.90
N THR A 91 -5.53 34.98 0.82
CA THR A 91 -4.99 34.25 -0.33
C THR A 91 -5.94 34.29 -1.53
N TYR A 92 -7.25 34.08 -1.32
CA TYR A 92 -8.22 34.01 -2.42
C TYR A 92 -8.32 35.29 -3.28
N PRO A 93 -8.31 36.52 -2.72
CA PRO A 93 -8.20 37.75 -3.51
C PRO A 93 -6.91 37.85 -4.33
N ILE A 94 -5.76 37.45 -3.77
CA ILE A 94 -4.46 37.54 -4.45
C ILE A 94 -4.42 36.60 -5.66
N ILE A 95 -4.80 35.33 -5.50
CA ILE A 95 -4.86 34.38 -6.64
C ILE A 95 -5.87 34.82 -7.70
N ALA A 96 -6.98 35.45 -7.33
CA ALA A 96 -7.94 35.98 -8.29
C ALA A 96 -7.32 37.11 -9.14
N ILE A 97 -6.48 37.98 -8.56
CA ILE A 97 -5.71 38.97 -9.32
C ILE A 97 -4.74 38.25 -10.27
N VAL A 98 -3.96 37.28 -9.80
CA VAL A 98 -2.99 36.53 -10.62
C VAL A 98 -3.67 35.82 -11.80
N VAL A 99 -4.72 35.03 -11.55
CA VAL A 99 -5.44 34.26 -12.57
C VAL A 99 -6.20 35.17 -13.55
N SER A 100 -6.85 36.23 -13.06
CA SER A 100 -7.60 37.18 -13.89
C SER A 100 -6.70 38.05 -14.78
N ARG A 101 -5.47 38.36 -14.35
CA ARG A 101 -4.52 39.20 -15.10
C ARG A 101 -3.63 38.40 -16.04
N LEU A 102 -3.12 37.23 -15.62
CA LEU A 102 -2.13 36.46 -16.39
C LEU A 102 -2.76 35.32 -17.21
N PHE A 103 -3.45 34.39 -16.54
CA PHE A 103 -3.85 33.12 -17.14
C PHE A 103 -5.10 33.21 -18.02
N ILE A 104 -6.19 33.80 -17.51
CA ILE A 104 -7.46 33.93 -18.26
C ILE A 104 -7.22 34.60 -19.64
N PRO A 105 -6.50 35.73 -19.78
CA PRO A 105 -6.27 36.33 -21.09
C PRO A 105 -5.45 35.46 -22.05
N ALA A 106 -4.55 34.62 -21.56
CA ALA A 106 -3.73 33.73 -22.40
C ALA A 106 -4.60 32.63 -23.02
N PHE A 107 -5.38 31.91 -22.23
CA PHE A 107 -6.23 30.82 -22.72
C PHE A 107 -7.32 31.32 -23.68
N PHE A 108 -7.94 32.47 -23.40
CA PHE A 108 -8.92 33.09 -24.30
C PHE A 108 -8.32 33.50 -25.65
N ARG A 109 -7.10 34.04 -25.68
CA ARG A 109 -6.40 34.39 -26.95
C ARG A 109 -6.10 33.17 -27.81
N LEU A 110 -5.83 32.02 -27.19
CA LEU A 110 -5.48 30.78 -27.88
C LEU A 110 -6.70 29.96 -28.32
N ASN A 111 -7.89 30.28 -27.79
CA ASN A 111 -9.18 29.64 -28.09
C ASN A 111 -9.31 28.15 -27.66
N ILE A 112 -8.40 27.67 -26.82
CA ILE A 112 -8.23 26.24 -26.46
C ILE A 112 -9.41 25.66 -25.66
N THR A 113 -9.47 24.32 -25.61
CA THR A 113 -10.40 23.55 -24.75
C THR A 113 -9.69 22.82 -23.61
N SER A 114 -8.47 22.32 -23.86
CA SER A 114 -7.61 21.65 -22.89
C SER A 114 -6.46 22.58 -22.49
N ALA A 115 -6.18 22.73 -21.20
CA ALA A 115 -5.02 23.50 -20.72
C ALA A 115 -3.69 23.00 -21.30
N ASN A 116 -3.57 21.69 -21.54
CA ASN A 116 -2.36 21.07 -22.08
C ASN A 116 -2.11 21.42 -23.55
N GLU A 117 -3.12 21.92 -24.28
CA GLU A 117 -2.96 22.38 -25.67
C GLU A 117 -2.00 23.57 -25.78
N TYR A 118 -1.92 24.41 -24.73
CA TYR A 118 -0.90 25.46 -24.62
C TYR A 118 0.52 24.88 -24.62
N LEU A 119 0.74 23.74 -23.98
CA LEU A 119 2.06 23.11 -23.88
C LEU A 119 2.54 22.53 -25.22
N GLU A 120 1.63 22.00 -26.05
CA GLU A 120 1.98 21.59 -27.42
C GLU A 120 2.30 22.80 -28.30
N ARG A 121 1.48 23.87 -28.23
CA ARG A 121 1.71 25.11 -29.00
C ARG A 121 2.98 25.87 -28.56
N ARG A 122 3.43 25.72 -27.32
CA ARG A 122 4.65 26.37 -26.78
C ARG A 122 5.90 25.50 -26.86
N PHE A 123 5.77 24.18 -26.78
CA PHE A 123 6.89 23.24 -26.75
C PHE A 123 6.73 22.15 -27.82
N ASN A 124 6.06 21.04 -27.50
CA ASN A 124 5.80 19.94 -28.44
C ASN A 124 4.73 18.97 -27.89
N LYS A 125 4.31 18.01 -28.72
CA LYS A 125 3.29 17.00 -28.41
C LYS A 125 3.66 16.07 -27.26
N VAL A 126 4.95 15.78 -27.03
CA VAL A 126 5.40 14.91 -25.93
C VAL A 126 5.10 15.57 -24.58
N VAL A 127 5.41 16.86 -24.43
CA VAL A 127 5.10 17.63 -23.22
C VAL A 127 3.59 17.64 -22.93
N ARG A 128 2.75 17.78 -23.97
CA ARG A 128 1.29 17.66 -23.85
C ARG A 128 0.88 16.29 -23.31
N VAL A 129 1.31 15.19 -23.95
CA VAL A 129 0.95 13.82 -23.53
C VAL A 129 1.44 13.50 -22.11
N CYS A 130 2.64 13.94 -21.72
CA CYS A 130 3.13 13.79 -20.34
C CYS A 130 2.24 14.53 -19.32
N ALA A 131 1.82 15.77 -19.64
CA ALA A 131 0.88 16.52 -18.81
C ALA A 131 -0.51 15.86 -18.74
N THR A 132 -1.02 15.37 -19.88
CA THR A 132 -2.27 14.58 -19.97
C THR A 132 -2.24 13.37 -19.04
N LEU A 133 -1.18 12.56 -19.10
CA LEU A 133 -1.03 11.35 -18.27
C LEU A 133 -0.87 11.67 -16.78
N THR A 134 -0.10 12.72 -16.45
CA THR A 134 0.07 13.17 -15.05
C THR A 134 -1.25 13.70 -14.47
N PHE A 135 -2.01 14.46 -15.27
CA PHE A 135 -3.34 14.94 -14.89
C PHE A 135 -4.32 13.79 -14.68
N PHE A 136 -4.34 12.80 -15.57
CA PHE A 136 -5.17 11.60 -15.39
C PHE A 136 -4.85 10.87 -14.09
N LEU A 137 -3.59 10.50 -13.86
CA LEU A 137 -3.19 9.73 -12.68
C LEU A 137 -3.58 10.46 -11.39
N ASN A 138 -3.28 11.76 -11.30
CA ASN A 138 -3.62 12.58 -10.14
C ASN A 138 -5.14 12.71 -9.95
N MET A 139 -5.86 13.18 -10.99
CA MET A 139 -7.29 13.50 -10.87
C MET A 139 -8.13 12.23 -10.64
N VAL A 140 -7.82 11.12 -11.30
CA VAL A 140 -8.53 9.85 -11.15
C VAL A 140 -8.36 9.27 -9.74
N MET A 141 -7.16 9.37 -9.13
CA MET A 141 -6.97 9.02 -7.72
C MET A 141 -7.73 9.96 -6.78
N TYR A 142 -7.64 11.28 -7.01
CA TYR A 142 -8.32 12.28 -6.18
C TYR A 142 -9.85 12.11 -6.19
N MET A 143 -10.46 11.82 -7.35
CA MET A 143 -11.91 11.59 -7.43
C MET A 143 -12.38 10.40 -6.59
N GLY A 144 -11.64 9.29 -6.58
CA GLY A 144 -12.01 8.13 -5.75
C GLY A 144 -11.97 8.46 -4.26
N ILE A 145 -10.94 9.18 -3.81
CA ILE A 145 -10.82 9.66 -2.41
C ILE A 145 -12.02 10.54 -2.05
N VAL A 146 -12.38 11.49 -2.91
CA VAL A 146 -13.47 12.46 -2.66
C VAL A 146 -14.85 11.80 -2.54
N ILE A 147 -15.14 10.71 -3.26
CA ILE A 147 -16.42 9.98 -3.08
C ILE A 147 -16.37 9.13 -1.79
N TYR A 148 -15.21 8.57 -1.45
CA TYR A 148 -15.07 7.65 -0.31
C TYR A 148 -15.05 8.34 1.06
N THR A 149 -14.13 9.30 1.28
CA THR A 149 -13.83 9.90 2.59
C THR A 149 -15.06 10.42 3.35
N PRO A 150 -15.94 11.28 2.78
CA PRO A 150 -17.13 11.75 3.50
C PRO A 150 -18.07 10.62 3.90
N ALA A 151 -18.16 9.60 3.05
CA ALA A 151 -19.06 8.49 3.28
C ALA A 151 -18.53 7.54 4.36
N LEU A 152 -17.22 7.49 4.61
CA LEU A 152 -16.63 6.84 5.78
C LEU A 152 -16.96 7.64 7.05
N ALA A 153 -16.62 8.93 7.07
CA ALA A 153 -16.79 9.79 8.23
C ALA A 153 -18.26 9.86 8.71
N LEU A 154 -19.22 9.87 7.78
CA LEU A 154 -20.65 9.81 8.11
C LEU A 154 -21.10 8.42 8.56
N ASN A 155 -20.65 7.33 7.92
CA ASN A 155 -21.05 5.97 8.31
C ASN A 155 -20.65 5.63 9.75
N ALA A 156 -19.45 6.03 10.18
CA ALA A 156 -18.93 5.78 11.52
C ALA A 156 -19.72 6.49 12.65
N VAL A 157 -20.60 7.45 12.32
CA VAL A 157 -21.35 8.24 13.31
C VAL A 157 -22.87 8.10 13.14
N THR A 158 -23.38 8.18 11.91
CA THR A 158 -24.84 8.20 11.68
C THR A 158 -25.44 6.82 11.47
N ASN A 159 -24.61 5.77 11.38
CA ASN A 159 -24.99 4.42 10.92
C ASN A 159 -25.67 4.39 9.54
N ILE A 160 -25.60 5.48 8.74
CA ILE A 160 -25.98 5.42 7.33
C ILE A 160 -25.19 4.30 6.66
N SER A 161 -25.87 3.46 5.87
CA SER A 161 -25.17 2.41 5.13
C SER A 161 -24.06 3.03 4.29
N LEU A 162 -22.82 2.71 4.66
CA LEU A 162 -21.61 2.98 3.90
C LEU A 162 -21.87 2.73 2.40
N TRP A 163 -22.64 1.67 2.08
CA TRP A 163 -22.90 1.19 0.72
C TRP A 163 -24.26 1.49 0.10
N GLY A 164 -25.07 2.34 0.74
CA GLY A 164 -25.89 3.26 -0.05
C GLY A 164 -24.99 4.31 -0.73
N SER A 165 -24.10 4.93 0.05
CA SER A 165 -23.66 6.30 -0.23
C SER A 165 -22.65 6.48 -1.38
N VAL A 166 -21.58 5.68 -1.48
CA VAL A 166 -20.62 5.78 -2.62
C VAL A 166 -21.27 5.37 -3.94
N LEU A 167 -22.14 4.35 -3.95
CA LEU A 167 -22.86 3.96 -5.17
C LEU A 167 -23.88 5.02 -5.56
N ALA A 168 -24.72 5.47 -4.62
CA ALA A 168 -25.72 6.48 -4.90
C ALA A 168 -25.06 7.77 -5.43
N THR A 169 -24.07 8.30 -4.72
CA THR A 169 -23.41 9.56 -5.12
C THR A 169 -22.57 9.39 -6.38
N GLY A 170 -21.76 8.33 -6.49
CA GLY A 170 -20.94 8.05 -7.67
C GLY A 170 -21.76 7.79 -8.94
N LEU A 171 -22.83 6.98 -8.86
CA LEU A 171 -23.71 6.71 -10.00
C LEU A 171 -24.52 7.94 -10.39
N VAL A 172 -25.14 8.65 -9.43
CA VAL A 172 -25.90 9.88 -9.71
C VAL A 172 -24.97 10.92 -10.37
N CYS A 173 -23.76 11.12 -9.84
CA CYS A 173 -22.76 12.01 -10.41
C CYS A 173 -22.36 11.62 -11.84
N THR A 174 -22.06 10.33 -12.05
CA THR A 174 -21.70 9.80 -13.37
C THR A 174 -22.82 10.02 -14.38
N VAL A 175 -24.06 9.72 -14.00
CA VAL A 175 -25.24 9.86 -14.88
C VAL A 175 -25.52 11.32 -15.20
N TYR A 176 -25.64 12.22 -14.20
CA TYR A 176 -25.97 13.62 -14.49
C TYR A 176 -24.87 14.32 -15.30
N THR A 177 -23.59 14.01 -15.04
CA THR A 177 -22.45 14.56 -15.78
C THR A 177 -22.42 14.04 -17.22
N THR A 178 -22.62 12.74 -17.44
CA THR A 178 -22.62 12.12 -18.77
C THR A 178 -23.81 12.53 -19.64
N VAL A 179 -24.99 12.70 -19.03
CA VAL A 179 -26.22 13.07 -19.73
C VAL A 179 -26.26 14.56 -20.04
N GLY A 180 -26.05 15.41 -19.03
CA GLY A 180 -26.29 16.85 -19.11
C GLY A 180 -25.08 17.73 -19.43
N GLY A 181 -23.87 17.18 -19.40
CA GLY A 181 -22.63 17.90 -19.75
C GLY A 181 -22.35 19.12 -18.88
N MET A 182 -21.49 20.00 -19.37
CA MET A 182 -20.98 21.16 -18.61
C MET A 182 -22.08 22.12 -18.15
N LYS A 183 -23.18 22.26 -18.92
CA LYS A 183 -24.36 23.04 -18.52
C LYS A 183 -25.02 22.46 -17.26
N ALA A 184 -25.20 21.14 -17.19
CA ALA A 184 -25.74 20.49 -15.99
C ALA A 184 -24.80 20.64 -14.79
N VAL A 185 -23.51 20.32 -14.98
CA VAL A 185 -22.50 20.39 -13.91
C VAL A 185 -22.49 21.79 -13.26
N LEU A 186 -22.43 22.84 -14.07
CA LEU A 186 -22.47 24.23 -13.58
C LEU A 186 -23.72 24.56 -12.73
N TRP A 187 -24.88 23.94 -12.99
CA TRP A 187 -26.11 24.17 -12.24
C TRP A 187 -26.33 23.21 -11.07
N THR A 188 -25.84 21.97 -11.13
CA THR A 188 -25.78 21.07 -9.96
C THR A 188 -24.85 21.66 -8.91
N ASP A 189 -23.72 22.23 -9.32
CA ASP A 189 -22.78 22.92 -8.43
C ASP A 189 -23.43 24.12 -7.72
N VAL A 190 -24.25 24.92 -8.41
CA VAL A 190 -24.97 26.06 -7.82
C VAL A 190 -25.92 25.58 -6.72
N PHE A 191 -26.71 24.54 -7.00
CA PHE A 191 -27.61 23.94 -6.00
C PHE A 191 -26.82 23.38 -4.81
N GLN A 192 -25.77 22.62 -5.08
CA GLN A 192 -24.90 21.98 -4.10
C GLN A 192 -24.15 23.00 -3.22
N MET A 193 -23.75 24.15 -3.77
CA MET A 193 -23.17 25.26 -3.01
C MET A 193 -24.16 25.85 -2.00
N CYS A 194 -25.42 26.07 -2.40
CA CYS A 194 -26.46 26.55 -1.49
C CYS A 194 -26.73 25.55 -0.35
N VAL A 195 -26.76 24.24 -0.64
CA VAL A 195 -26.92 23.19 0.40
C VAL A 195 -25.70 23.16 1.33
N MET A 196 -24.47 23.25 0.81
CA MET A 196 -23.25 23.35 1.61
C MET A 196 -23.27 24.55 2.58
N MET A 197 -23.58 25.75 2.07
CA MET A 197 -23.63 26.97 2.86
C MET A 197 -24.67 26.89 3.98
N ALA A 198 -25.87 26.41 3.66
CA ALA A 198 -26.93 26.22 4.64
C ALA A 198 -26.57 25.17 5.71
N GLY A 199 -25.81 24.13 5.36
CA GLY A 199 -25.28 23.15 6.32
C GLY A 199 -24.35 23.77 7.36
N PHE A 200 -23.40 24.62 6.93
CA PHE A 200 -22.55 25.38 7.87
C PHE A 200 -23.36 26.35 8.73
N LEU A 201 -24.28 27.12 8.12
CA LEU A 201 -25.11 28.09 8.84
C LEU A 201 -25.97 27.42 9.91
N ALA A 202 -26.51 26.22 9.65
CA ALA A 202 -27.26 25.46 10.65
C ALA A 202 -26.39 25.14 11.90
N ILE A 203 -25.18 24.59 11.71
CA ILE A 203 -24.24 24.29 12.80
C ILE A 203 -23.87 25.55 13.58
N ILE A 204 -23.50 26.63 12.87
CA ILE A 204 -23.10 27.90 13.48
C ILE A 204 -24.23 28.47 14.34
N ILE A 205 -25.46 28.53 13.81
CA ILE A 205 -26.61 29.10 14.52
C ILE A 205 -26.97 28.24 15.73
N ALA A 206 -27.17 26.92 15.55
CA ALA A 206 -27.64 26.04 16.62
C ALA A 206 -26.61 25.88 17.76
N GLY A 207 -25.33 25.67 17.42
CA GLY A 207 -24.26 25.56 18.41
C GLY A 207 -24.05 26.87 19.18
N SER A 208 -24.06 28.02 18.49
CA SER A 208 -23.96 29.33 19.16
C SER A 208 -25.16 29.61 20.06
N MET A 209 -26.38 29.22 19.66
CA MET A 209 -27.58 29.39 20.49
C MET A 209 -27.53 28.55 21.77
N ARG A 210 -27.01 27.32 21.73
CA ARG A 210 -26.81 26.50 22.95
C ARG A 210 -25.79 27.12 23.91
N LEU A 211 -24.82 27.89 23.41
CA LEU A 211 -23.78 28.59 24.18
C LEU A 211 -24.14 30.04 24.57
N GLY A 212 -25.38 30.49 24.35
CA GLY A 212 -25.79 31.86 24.66
C GLY A 212 -25.33 32.95 23.68
N GLY A 213 -24.58 32.59 22.63
CA GLY A 213 -24.29 33.45 21.48
C GLY A 213 -22.84 33.41 20.98
N LEU A 214 -22.62 33.97 19.78
CA LEU A 214 -21.30 34.01 19.13
C LEU A 214 -20.22 34.77 19.93
N GLY A 215 -20.60 35.71 20.80
CA GLY A 215 -19.65 36.39 21.70
C GLY A 215 -19.06 35.44 22.75
N VAL A 216 -19.88 34.55 23.30
CA VAL A 216 -19.45 33.53 24.28
C VAL A 216 -18.57 32.47 23.58
N VAL A 217 -18.95 32.05 22.37
CA VAL A 217 -18.10 31.21 21.50
C VAL A 217 -16.73 31.83 21.27
N TRP A 218 -16.67 33.13 20.97
CA TRP A 218 -15.38 33.80 20.75
C TRP A 218 -14.55 33.82 22.04
N GLN A 219 -15.16 34.17 23.18
CA GLN A 219 -14.47 34.22 24.46
C GLN A 219 -13.92 32.85 24.88
N ILE A 220 -14.72 31.79 24.82
CA ILE A 220 -14.26 30.42 25.16
C ILE A 220 -13.15 29.96 24.20
N ALA A 221 -13.22 30.33 22.91
CA ALA A 221 -12.15 30.05 21.96
C ALA A 221 -10.87 30.85 22.24
N GLU A 222 -10.97 32.08 22.75
CA GLU A 222 -9.81 32.92 23.09
C GLU A 222 -9.15 32.46 24.40
N ASP A 223 -9.94 32.23 25.46
CA ASP A 223 -9.49 31.63 26.73
C ASP A 223 -8.89 30.22 26.52
N GLY A 224 -9.45 29.46 25.58
CA GLY A 224 -8.96 28.14 25.15
C GLY A 224 -7.76 28.15 24.18
N GLY A 225 -7.19 29.32 23.86
CA GLY A 225 -6.01 29.45 23.01
C GLY A 225 -6.22 29.06 21.55
N ARG A 226 -7.46 29.13 21.04
CA ARG A 226 -7.81 28.87 19.64
C ARG A 226 -7.80 30.12 18.75
N ILE A 227 -7.72 31.31 19.34
CA ILE A 227 -7.63 32.57 18.60
C ILE A 227 -6.15 32.98 18.43
N ASP A 228 -5.52 32.54 17.34
CA ASP A 228 -4.24 33.07 16.85
C ASP A 228 -4.33 33.27 15.33
N PHE A 229 -3.99 34.47 14.87
CA PHE A 229 -3.91 34.88 13.47
C PHE A 229 -2.53 35.46 13.09
N TRP A 230 -1.65 35.71 14.06
CA TRP A 230 -0.55 36.67 13.92
C TRP A 230 0.83 36.08 14.21
N ASN A 231 0.96 34.75 14.10
CA ASN A 231 2.24 34.07 14.09
C ASN A 231 3.02 34.38 12.78
N PHE A 232 3.84 35.43 12.82
CA PHE A 232 4.74 35.87 11.73
C PHE A 232 6.10 35.14 11.71
N ASN A 233 6.23 33.99 12.37
CA ASN A 233 7.50 33.25 12.41
C ASN A 233 7.87 32.70 11.01
N PHE A 234 9.15 32.83 10.64
CA PHE A 234 9.71 32.37 9.38
C PHE A 234 10.23 30.92 9.41
N ASP A 235 10.22 30.23 10.56
CA ASP A 235 10.59 28.81 10.65
C ASP A 235 9.67 27.95 9.75
N PRO A 236 10.18 27.35 8.65
CA PRO A 236 9.37 26.60 7.69
C PRO A 236 8.89 25.24 8.23
N THR A 237 9.26 24.88 9.45
CA THR A 237 8.80 23.65 10.12
C THR A 237 7.59 23.86 11.02
N ILE A 238 7.13 25.10 11.22
CA ILE A 238 5.88 25.39 11.91
C ILE A 238 4.72 25.15 10.93
N ARG A 239 3.80 24.25 11.30
CA ARG A 239 2.62 23.82 10.52
C ARG A 239 1.98 24.97 9.75
N HIS A 240 1.59 26.01 10.46
CA HIS A 240 0.93 27.20 9.95
C HIS A 240 1.55 28.45 10.56
N THR A 241 1.86 29.41 9.69
CA THR A 241 2.28 30.78 10.02
C THR A 241 1.64 31.70 8.98
N PHE A 242 1.67 33.01 9.22
CA PHE A 242 1.20 33.99 8.24
C PHE A 242 1.86 33.80 6.87
N TRP A 243 3.16 33.49 6.85
CA TRP A 243 3.92 33.29 5.61
C TRP A 243 3.54 31.98 4.89
N SER A 244 3.38 30.86 5.61
CA SER A 244 3.06 29.58 4.97
C SER A 244 1.62 29.55 4.43
N ILE A 245 0.67 30.18 5.11
CA ILE A 245 -0.72 30.28 4.62
C ILE A 245 -0.86 31.34 3.52
N VAL A 246 -0.42 32.59 3.74
CA VAL A 246 -0.69 33.68 2.78
C VAL A 246 0.22 33.56 1.55
N ILE A 247 1.53 33.39 1.72
CA ILE A 247 2.47 33.31 0.59
C ILE A 247 2.54 31.90 0.02
N GLY A 248 2.73 30.87 0.88
CA GLY A 248 2.73 29.48 0.43
C GLY A 248 1.40 29.06 -0.20
N GLY A 249 0.28 29.45 0.42
CA GLY A 249 -1.06 29.26 -0.13
C GLY A 249 -1.28 29.92 -1.49
N CYS A 250 -0.68 31.09 -1.75
CA CYS A 250 -0.77 31.71 -3.08
C CYS A 250 -0.21 30.81 -4.19
N PHE A 251 0.88 30.09 -3.96
CA PHE A 251 1.44 29.15 -4.96
C PHE A 251 0.57 27.87 -5.09
N THR A 252 0.15 27.29 -3.96
CA THR A 252 -0.72 26.10 -3.92
C THR A 252 -2.05 26.38 -4.66
N TRP A 253 -2.75 27.43 -4.27
CA TRP A 253 -4.05 27.77 -4.87
C TRP A 253 -3.95 28.38 -6.27
N SER A 254 -2.83 29.01 -6.64
CA SER A 254 -2.58 29.35 -8.05
C SER A 254 -2.49 28.10 -8.91
N THR A 255 -1.82 27.04 -8.46
CA THR A 255 -1.76 25.77 -9.21
C THR A 255 -3.16 25.19 -9.46
N THR A 256 -4.05 25.27 -8.46
CA THR A 256 -5.47 24.93 -8.59
C THR A 256 -6.19 25.81 -9.61
N TYR A 257 -6.28 27.13 -9.41
CA TYR A 257 -7.15 27.99 -10.23
C TYR A 257 -6.56 28.41 -11.59
N ALA A 258 -5.24 28.30 -11.78
CA ALA A 258 -4.56 28.70 -13.00
C ALA A 258 -4.41 27.58 -14.04
N VAL A 259 -4.17 26.34 -13.61
CA VAL A 259 -3.79 25.24 -14.54
C VAL A 259 -4.55 23.93 -14.35
N ASN A 260 -5.30 23.72 -13.26
CA ASN A 260 -6.16 22.53 -13.17
C ASN A 260 -7.33 22.66 -14.16
N GLN A 261 -7.48 21.69 -15.07
CA GLN A 261 -8.51 21.69 -16.11
C GLN A 261 -9.92 21.95 -15.55
N SER A 262 -10.27 21.41 -14.38
CA SER A 262 -11.61 21.59 -13.79
C SER A 262 -11.95 23.06 -13.50
N GLN A 263 -10.94 23.89 -13.21
CA GLN A 263 -11.09 25.33 -13.03
C GLN A 263 -10.95 26.09 -14.35
N VAL A 264 -9.95 25.72 -15.17
CA VAL A 264 -9.69 26.33 -16.50
C VAL A 264 -10.92 26.26 -17.41
N GLN A 265 -11.55 25.08 -17.47
CA GLN A 265 -12.71 24.83 -18.32
C GLN A 265 -13.94 25.64 -17.89
N ARG A 266 -14.10 25.95 -16.60
CA ARG A 266 -15.24 26.70 -16.07
C ARG A 266 -15.25 28.15 -16.53
N TYR A 267 -14.16 28.89 -16.36
CA TYR A 267 -14.15 30.29 -16.83
C TYR A 267 -14.15 30.41 -18.36
N LEU A 268 -13.65 29.39 -19.09
CA LEU A 268 -13.79 29.28 -20.56
C LEU A 268 -15.25 29.09 -21.02
N THR A 269 -16.19 28.68 -20.15
CA THR A 269 -17.63 28.65 -20.48
C THR A 269 -18.28 30.04 -20.55
N THR A 270 -17.57 31.10 -20.16
CA THR A 270 -18.03 32.48 -20.34
C THR A 270 -17.38 33.09 -21.59
N GLY A 271 -18.14 33.49 -22.60
CA GLY A 271 -17.62 33.88 -23.93
C GLY A 271 -16.88 35.22 -24.00
N SER A 272 -16.43 35.75 -22.87
CA SER A 272 -15.69 37.02 -22.81
C SER A 272 -14.76 37.04 -21.60
N VAL A 273 -13.52 37.49 -21.80
CA VAL A 273 -12.55 37.74 -20.73
C VAL A 273 -13.14 38.62 -19.62
N LYS A 274 -14.04 39.58 -19.94
CA LYS A 274 -14.69 40.41 -18.90
C LYS A 274 -15.62 39.57 -18.01
N ARG A 275 -16.41 38.66 -18.59
CA ARG A 275 -17.28 37.73 -17.84
C ARG A 275 -16.45 36.75 -17.01
N ALA A 276 -15.40 36.16 -17.59
CA ALA A 276 -14.48 35.24 -16.92
C ALA A 276 -13.80 35.87 -15.69
N ARG A 277 -13.33 37.12 -15.81
CA ARG A 277 -12.74 37.87 -14.70
C ARG A 277 -13.74 38.14 -13.58
N ILE A 278 -14.97 38.54 -13.92
CA ILE A 278 -16.05 38.73 -12.93
C ILE A 278 -16.34 37.42 -12.19
N SER A 279 -16.41 36.29 -12.91
CA SER A 279 -16.56 34.96 -12.28
C SER A 279 -15.44 34.64 -11.31
N MET A 280 -14.17 34.92 -11.66
CA MET A 280 -13.02 34.65 -10.79
C MET A 280 -13.03 35.50 -9.50
N PHE A 281 -13.39 36.79 -9.58
CA PHE A 281 -13.47 37.64 -8.38
C PHE A 281 -14.67 37.30 -7.49
N LEU A 282 -15.83 36.98 -8.08
CA LEU A 282 -16.98 36.47 -7.33
C LEU A 282 -16.68 35.11 -6.69
N ALA A 283 -15.91 34.24 -7.36
CA ALA A 283 -15.48 32.97 -6.80
C ALA A 283 -14.54 33.14 -5.61
N ALA A 284 -13.57 34.06 -5.68
CA ALA A 284 -12.72 34.36 -4.54
C ALA A 284 -13.51 34.89 -3.33
N ALA A 285 -14.48 35.78 -3.55
CA ALA A 285 -15.38 36.23 -2.49
C ALA A 285 -16.20 35.06 -1.88
N GLY A 286 -16.70 34.14 -2.73
CA GLY A 286 -17.38 32.92 -2.26
C GLY A 286 -16.49 32.00 -1.43
N MET A 287 -15.23 31.81 -1.82
CA MET A 287 -14.26 31.01 -1.04
C MET A 287 -13.94 31.66 0.32
N VAL A 288 -13.82 33.00 0.39
CA VAL A 288 -13.67 33.72 1.66
C VAL A 288 -14.86 33.46 2.58
N ILE A 289 -16.10 33.53 2.08
CA ILE A 289 -17.31 33.29 2.88
C ILE A 289 -17.37 31.83 3.35
N VAL A 290 -17.11 30.86 2.48
CA VAL A 290 -17.15 29.43 2.86
C VAL A 290 -16.06 29.06 3.87
N VAL A 291 -14.81 29.51 3.68
CA VAL A 291 -13.74 29.25 4.65
C VAL A 291 -14.03 29.95 5.99
N SER A 292 -14.62 31.16 5.97
CA SER A 292 -15.06 31.83 7.21
C SER A 292 -16.15 31.04 7.94
N ALA A 293 -17.14 30.51 7.21
CA ALA A 293 -18.19 29.67 7.80
C ALA A 293 -17.62 28.35 8.36
N ALA A 294 -16.71 27.69 7.63
CA ALA A 294 -16.07 26.47 8.09
C ALA A 294 -15.20 26.71 9.35
N CYS A 295 -14.38 27.76 9.37
CA CYS A 295 -13.59 28.13 10.55
C CYS A 295 -14.49 28.44 11.74
N LEU A 296 -15.57 29.22 11.53
CA LEU A 296 -16.50 29.55 12.61
C LEU A 296 -17.23 28.32 13.15
N SER A 297 -17.62 27.36 12.31
CA SER A 297 -18.18 26.09 12.80
C SER A 297 -17.18 25.27 13.64
N GLY A 298 -15.88 25.37 13.36
CA GLY A 298 -14.82 24.76 14.19
C GLY A 298 -14.69 25.42 15.57
N LEU A 299 -14.75 26.75 15.64
CA LEU A 299 -14.73 27.50 16.90
C LEU A 299 -16.01 27.27 17.74
N VAL A 300 -17.17 27.18 17.10
CA VAL A 300 -18.45 26.82 17.76
C VAL A 300 -18.39 25.40 18.34
N MET A 301 -17.86 24.44 17.57
CA MET A 301 -17.65 23.06 18.02
C MET A 301 -16.65 22.98 19.17
N TYR A 302 -15.55 23.74 19.12
CA TYR A 302 -14.56 23.82 20.20
C TYR A 302 -15.19 24.32 21.49
N SER A 303 -15.88 25.45 21.41
CA SER A 303 -16.49 26.11 22.57
C SER A 303 -17.55 25.24 23.25
N TYR A 304 -18.29 24.46 22.46
CA TYR A 304 -19.31 23.55 22.97
C TYR A 304 -18.73 22.39 23.78
N TYR A 305 -17.63 21.79 23.31
CA TYR A 305 -16.97 20.70 24.04
C TYR A 305 -16.07 21.18 25.18
N ALA A 306 -15.58 22.42 25.11
CA ALA A 306 -14.89 23.09 26.22
C ALA A 306 -15.85 23.42 27.37
N ASP A 307 -17.04 23.98 27.08
CA ASP A 307 -18.11 24.24 28.06
C ASP A 307 -18.58 22.94 28.75
N LYS A 308 -18.79 21.87 27.96
CA LYS A 308 -19.09 20.53 28.48
C LYS A 308 -17.92 19.83 29.20
N GLN A 309 -16.71 20.40 29.19
CA GLN A 309 -15.47 19.79 29.71
C GLN A 309 -15.23 18.35 29.21
N CYS A 310 -15.61 18.07 27.97
CA CYS A 310 -15.69 16.71 27.42
C CYS A 310 -15.40 16.75 25.91
N ASP A 311 -14.12 16.70 25.54
CA ASP A 311 -13.72 16.54 24.13
C ASP A 311 -14.03 15.10 23.66
N PRO A 312 -14.80 14.92 22.56
CA PRO A 312 -15.18 13.59 22.08
C PRO A 312 -13.98 12.76 21.58
N TYR A 313 -12.86 13.39 21.22
CA TYR A 313 -11.66 12.67 20.77
C TYR A 313 -10.90 12.06 21.96
N THR A 314 -10.52 12.86 22.96
CA THR A 314 -9.87 12.34 24.17
C THR A 314 -10.78 11.46 25.03
N SER A 315 -12.11 11.61 24.94
CA SER A 315 -13.08 10.70 25.59
C SER A 315 -13.45 9.46 24.76
N ASN A 316 -12.69 9.15 23.70
CA ASN A 316 -12.84 7.95 22.85
C ASN A 316 -14.24 7.77 22.20
N LYS A 317 -15.06 8.83 22.09
CA LYS A 317 -16.36 8.78 21.40
C LYS A 317 -16.24 8.86 19.88
N ILE A 318 -15.10 9.31 19.39
CA ILE A 318 -14.68 9.26 17.98
C ILE A 318 -13.23 8.79 17.90
N GLN A 319 -12.90 8.02 16.86
CA GLN A 319 -11.56 7.49 16.63
C GLN A 319 -10.71 8.39 15.72
N GLN A 320 -11.34 9.25 14.91
CA GLN A 320 -10.68 10.09 13.91
C GLN A 320 -11.19 11.52 13.91
N THR A 321 -10.30 12.47 13.63
CA THR A 321 -10.59 13.92 13.62
C THR A 321 -11.70 14.29 12.64
N ASP A 322 -11.78 13.59 11.51
CA ASP A 322 -12.77 13.85 10.45
C ASP A 322 -14.20 13.43 10.87
N GLN A 323 -14.34 12.70 11.97
CA GLN A 323 -15.62 12.33 12.60
C GLN A 323 -16.15 13.41 13.56
N LEU A 324 -15.34 14.41 13.95
CA LEU A 324 -15.74 15.51 14.86
C LEU A 324 -17.02 16.20 14.41
N ILE A 325 -17.07 16.64 13.16
CA ILE A 325 -18.19 17.41 12.62
C ILE A 325 -19.47 16.57 12.48
N PRO A 326 -19.44 15.33 11.93
CA PRO A 326 -20.59 14.44 11.97
C PRO A 326 -21.07 14.15 13.41
N TYR A 327 -20.16 13.91 14.36
CA TYR A 327 -20.52 13.64 15.75
C TYR A 327 -21.23 14.83 16.40
N PHE A 328 -20.63 16.02 16.29
CA PHE A 328 -21.21 17.26 16.79
C PHE A 328 -22.58 17.57 16.17
N MET A 329 -22.77 17.33 14.86
CA MET A 329 -24.06 17.55 14.22
C MET A 329 -25.12 16.53 14.66
N MET A 330 -24.78 15.26 14.94
CA MET A 330 -25.75 14.33 15.55
C MET A 330 -26.11 14.73 16.98
N GLU A 331 -25.19 15.30 17.76
CA GLU A 331 -25.47 15.80 19.12
C GLU A 331 -26.28 17.11 19.14
N LEU A 332 -26.15 17.95 18.10
CA LEU A 332 -26.98 19.14 17.92
C LEU A 332 -28.37 18.83 17.37
N PHE A 333 -28.50 17.88 16.43
CA PHE A 333 -29.69 17.73 15.59
C PHE A 333 -30.33 16.34 15.57
N GLY A 334 -29.76 15.32 16.22
CA GLY A 334 -30.24 13.93 16.15
C GLY A 334 -31.67 13.72 16.65
N THR A 335 -32.22 14.64 17.44
CA THR A 335 -33.62 14.64 17.90
C THR A 335 -34.59 15.34 16.95
N ILE A 336 -34.11 16.01 15.88
CA ILE A 336 -34.93 16.80 14.94
C ILE A 336 -34.94 16.09 13.57
N PRO A 337 -36.03 15.39 13.20
CA PRO A 337 -36.05 14.56 12.00
C PRO A 337 -35.85 15.38 10.72
N GLY A 338 -34.93 14.92 9.85
CA GLY A 338 -34.61 15.54 8.57
C GLY A 338 -33.43 16.51 8.60
N LEU A 339 -33.06 17.08 9.75
CA LEU A 339 -31.85 17.92 9.86
C LEU A 339 -30.55 17.10 9.75
N PRO A 340 -30.42 15.90 10.35
CA PRO A 340 -29.30 15.01 10.06
C PRO A 340 -29.16 14.64 8.56
N GLY A 341 -30.28 14.41 7.88
CA GLY A 341 -30.34 14.20 6.44
C GLY A 341 -29.91 15.43 5.63
N PHE A 342 -30.25 16.62 6.11
CA PHE A 342 -29.86 17.88 5.50
C PHE A 342 -28.35 18.14 5.59
N PHE A 343 -27.73 17.96 6.77
CA PHE A 343 -26.29 18.10 6.88
C PHE A 343 -25.53 17.02 6.09
N THR A 344 -26.01 15.77 6.12
CA THR A 344 -25.52 14.70 5.25
C THR A 344 -25.58 15.11 3.77
N SER A 345 -26.65 15.78 3.36
CA SER A 345 -26.80 16.33 2.01
C SER A 345 -25.80 17.44 1.69
N ALA A 346 -25.41 18.27 2.66
CA ALA A 346 -24.36 19.28 2.50
C ALA A 346 -22.98 18.65 2.28
N VAL A 347 -22.60 17.66 3.10
CA VAL A 347 -21.33 16.94 2.97
C VAL A 347 -21.25 16.20 1.63
N PHE A 348 -22.32 15.54 1.19
CA PHE A 348 -22.33 14.88 -0.12
C PHE A 348 -22.44 15.86 -1.30
N SER A 349 -23.02 17.04 -1.13
CA SER A 349 -23.01 18.10 -2.15
C SER A 349 -21.58 18.56 -2.49
N ALA A 350 -20.70 18.61 -1.49
CA ALA A 350 -19.28 18.90 -1.63
C ALA A 350 -18.51 17.83 -2.44
N ALA A 351 -18.85 16.56 -2.21
CA ALA A 351 -18.30 15.44 -2.98
C ALA A 351 -18.82 15.45 -4.43
N LEU A 352 -20.13 15.60 -4.63
CA LEU A 352 -20.78 15.55 -5.94
C LEU A 352 -20.29 16.64 -6.91
N SER A 353 -20.15 17.87 -6.43
CA SER A 353 -19.66 19.00 -7.22
C SER A 353 -18.18 18.82 -7.60
N THR A 354 -17.34 18.41 -6.66
CA THR A 354 -15.93 18.08 -6.94
C THR A 354 -15.78 16.91 -7.93
N VAL A 355 -16.61 15.88 -7.82
CA VAL A 355 -16.53 14.68 -8.68
C VAL A 355 -17.03 14.95 -10.09
N SER A 356 -18.15 15.65 -10.25
CA SER A 356 -18.68 16.01 -11.58
C SER A 356 -17.72 16.95 -12.33
N SER A 357 -17.06 17.86 -11.60
CA SER A 357 -15.95 18.67 -12.11
C SER A 357 -14.82 17.81 -12.70
N GLY A 358 -14.38 16.79 -11.95
CA GLY A 358 -13.29 15.92 -12.38
C GLY A 358 -13.66 15.02 -13.54
N LEU A 359 -14.85 14.41 -13.52
CA LEU A 359 -15.34 13.58 -14.62
C LEU A 359 -15.48 14.37 -15.94
N ASN A 360 -15.97 15.60 -15.87
CA ASN A 360 -16.08 16.46 -17.06
C ASN A 360 -14.68 16.89 -17.57
N ALA A 361 -13.76 17.26 -16.67
CA ALA A 361 -12.39 17.62 -17.01
C ALA A 361 -11.58 16.45 -17.60
N LEU A 362 -11.71 15.25 -17.04
CA LEU A 362 -11.11 14.02 -17.56
C LEU A 362 -11.63 13.68 -18.96
N ALA A 363 -12.95 13.79 -19.18
CA ALA A 363 -13.55 13.60 -20.49
C ALA A 363 -13.06 14.65 -21.51
N ALA A 364 -12.99 15.93 -21.12
CA ALA A 364 -12.50 17.01 -21.98
C ALA A 364 -11.05 16.79 -22.42
N VAL A 365 -10.15 16.53 -21.46
CA VAL A 365 -8.73 16.31 -21.71
C VAL A 365 -8.52 15.05 -22.56
N THR A 366 -9.22 13.94 -22.28
CA THR A 366 -9.12 12.72 -23.11
C THR A 366 -9.61 12.97 -24.53
N ALA A 367 -10.74 13.65 -24.70
CA ALA A 367 -11.31 13.91 -26.01
C ALA A 367 -10.42 14.82 -26.87
N GLU A 368 -9.82 15.86 -26.28
CA GLU A 368 -9.04 16.88 -26.99
C GLU A 368 -7.55 16.56 -27.11
N ASP A 369 -6.93 15.91 -26.11
CA ASP A 369 -5.50 15.56 -26.11
C ASP A 369 -5.20 14.19 -26.76
N LEU A 370 -6.13 13.22 -26.70
CA LEU A 370 -5.89 11.84 -27.18
C LEU A 370 -6.80 11.44 -28.34
N VAL A 371 -8.13 11.55 -28.18
CA VAL A 371 -9.07 11.05 -29.22
C VAL A 371 -8.98 11.88 -30.49
N LYS A 372 -9.04 13.21 -30.39
CA LYS A 372 -9.05 14.12 -31.54
C LYS A 372 -7.74 14.11 -32.36
N PRO A 373 -6.54 14.05 -31.76
CA PRO A 373 -5.30 13.88 -32.53
C PRO A 373 -5.15 12.51 -33.19
N CYS A 374 -5.76 11.46 -32.66
CA CYS A 374 -5.75 10.11 -33.27
C CYS A 374 -6.84 9.92 -34.34
N PHE A 375 -7.99 10.58 -34.20
CA PHE A 375 -9.15 10.42 -35.10
C PHE A 375 -9.67 11.77 -35.66
N PRO A 376 -8.84 12.55 -36.38
CA PRO A 376 -9.15 13.93 -36.77
C PRO A 376 -10.31 14.09 -37.79
N ARG A 377 -10.79 13.00 -38.40
CA ARG A 377 -11.92 12.99 -39.36
C ARG A 377 -13.25 12.48 -38.76
N MET A 378 -13.38 12.42 -37.43
CA MET A 378 -14.59 11.91 -36.79
C MET A 378 -15.79 12.88 -36.92
N ARG A 379 -16.95 12.37 -37.33
CA ARG A 379 -18.22 13.14 -37.39
C ARG A 379 -18.63 13.60 -35.99
N GLN A 380 -19.02 14.87 -35.85
CA GLN A 380 -19.26 15.57 -34.56
C GLN A 380 -20.21 14.84 -33.59
N GLU A 381 -21.25 14.18 -34.11
CA GLU A 381 -22.18 13.37 -33.30
C GLU A 381 -21.48 12.14 -32.68
N ARG A 382 -20.63 11.45 -33.45
CA ARG A 382 -19.83 10.32 -32.95
C ARG A 382 -18.76 10.79 -31.95
N TYR A 383 -18.10 11.92 -32.21
CA TYR A 383 -17.10 12.50 -31.30
C TYR A 383 -17.73 12.91 -29.96
N THR A 384 -18.93 13.48 -29.99
CA THR A 384 -19.69 13.82 -28.78
C THR A 384 -20.18 12.57 -28.04
N LEU A 385 -20.61 11.52 -28.74
CA LEU A 385 -20.96 10.22 -28.14
C LEU A 385 -19.74 9.55 -27.48
N VAL A 386 -18.58 9.52 -28.14
CA VAL A 386 -17.32 9.00 -27.57
C VAL A 386 -16.93 9.79 -26.32
N THR A 387 -17.04 11.12 -26.34
CA THR A 387 -16.75 11.98 -25.17
C THR A 387 -17.67 11.65 -23.98
N LYS A 388 -18.96 11.35 -24.23
CA LYS A 388 -19.91 10.89 -23.20
C LYS A 388 -19.57 9.50 -22.67
N LEU A 389 -19.21 8.55 -23.53
CA LEU A 389 -18.79 7.21 -23.12
C LEU A 389 -17.52 7.26 -22.26
N ILE A 390 -16.58 8.16 -22.57
CA ILE A 390 -15.39 8.42 -21.76
C ILE A 390 -15.76 8.99 -20.39
N ALA A 391 -16.67 9.97 -20.30
CA ALA A 391 -17.15 10.49 -19.02
C ALA A 391 -17.78 9.39 -18.14
N CYS A 392 -18.57 8.50 -18.75
CA CYS A 392 -19.15 7.33 -18.08
C CYS A 392 -18.09 6.34 -17.60
N GLY A 393 -17.11 6.02 -18.45
CA GLY A 393 -16.00 5.13 -18.12
C GLY A 393 -15.14 5.65 -16.97
N PHE A 394 -14.82 6.95 -16.95
CA PHE A 394 -14.16 7.57 -15.81
C PHE A 394 -15.04 7.59 -14.56
N GLY A 395 -16.37 7.74 -14.69
CA GLY A 395 -17.30 7.65 -13.55
C GLY A 395 -17.25 6.28 -12.87
N LEU A 396 -17.33 5.21 -13.66
CA LEU A 396 -17.18 3.83 -13.17
C LEU A 396 -15.78 3.57 -12.59
N LEU A 397 -14.73 4.12 -13.21
CA LEU A 397 -13.36 4.04 -12.69
C LEU A 397 -13.18 4.83 -11.38
N CYS A 398 -13.88 5.95 -11.19
CA CYS A 398 -13.85 6.70 -9.93
C CYS A 398 -14.64 5.99 -8.83
N ILE A 399 -15.72 5.27 -9.15
CA ILE A 399 -16.40 4.37 -8.20
C ILE A 399 -15.48 3.19 -7.84
N LEU A 400 -14.76 2.62 -8.80
CA LEU A 400 -13.72 1.63 -8.57
C LEU A 400 -12.61 2.20 -7.66
N ILE A 401 -12.23 3.47 -7.80
CA ILE A 401 -11.14 4.07 -7.01
C ILE A 401 -11.62 4.65 -5.66
N ALA A 402 -12.93 4.86 -5.50
CA ALA A 402 -13.59 5.00 -4.21
C ALA A 402 -13.69 3.67 -3.46
N TYR A 403 -13.67 2.55 -4.19
CA TYR A 403 -13.29 1.26 -3.64
C TYR A 403 -11.76 1.31 -3.33
N VAL A 404 -10.84 1.67 -4.28
CA VAL A 404 -9.35 1.70 -4.07
C VAL A 404 -8.92 2.39 -2.78
N THR A 405 -9.45 3.58 -2.51
CA THR A 405 -9.00 4.39 -1.38
C THR A 405 -9.19 3.68 -0.03
N SER A 406 -10.25 2.89 0.07
CA SER A 406 -10.96 2.64 1.32
C SER A 406 -10.32 1.65 2.28
N LEU A 407 -9.62 0.66 1.76
CA LEU A 407 -9.05 -0.42 2.56
C LEU A 407 -7.54 -0.50 2.41
N LEU A 408 -6.93 0.51 1.79
CA LEU A 408 -5.52 0.93 1.98
C LEU A 408 -5.31 1.43 3.43
N ASN A 409 -5.82 0.71 4.43
CA ASN A 409 -5.98 1.19 5.81
C ASN A 409 -5.90 0.09 6.88
N GLN A 410 -5.57 -1.17 6.52
CA GLN A 410 -5.32 -2.27 7.45
C GLN A 410 -4.19 -3.17 6.93
N GLY A 411 -2.96 -3.10 7.45
CA GLY A 411 -1.89 -4.03 6.99
C GLY A 411 -0.49 -3.77 7.55
N VAL A 412 0.44 -4.71 7.40
CA VAL A 412 1.82 -4.55 7.94
C VAL A 412 2.55 -3.37 7.28
N LEU A 413 2.31 -3.14 6.00
CA LEU A 413 2.87 -2.00 5.26
C LEU A 413 2.14 -0.68 5.58
N GLN A 414 1.05 -0.70 6.34
CA GLN A 414 0.46 0.50 6.96
C GLN A 414 1.41 1.13 7.99
N TYR A 415 2.31 0.36 8.61
CA TYR A 415 3.38 0.93 9.41
C TYR A 415 4.21 1.95 8.60
N LEU A 416 4.50 1.65 7.32
CA LEU A 416 5.22 2.56 6.43
C LEU A 416 4.37 3.75 5.96
N GLU A 417 3.04 3.61 5.95
CA GLU A 417 2.12 4.71 5.68
C GLU A 417 2.04 5.68 6.87
N LEU A 418 1.89 5.15 8.10
CA LEU A 418 1.86 5.88 9.36
C LEU A 418 3.23 6.54 9.69
N ARG A 419 4.34 5.83 9.45
CA ARG A 419 5.69 6.31 9.73
C ARG A 419 6.25 7.24 8.63
N PHE A 420 5.81 7.09 7.38
CA PHE A 420 6.37 7.84 6.25
C PHE A 420 5.31 8.42 5.30
N SER A 421 4.67 7.59 4.46
CA SER A 421 3.56 7.99 3.58
C SER A 421 2.99 6.81 2.80
N LYS A 422 1.78 7.00 2.25
CA LYS A 422 1.11 6.07 1.31
C LYS A 422 1.97 5.68 0.10
N ALA A 423 2.83 6.58 -0.37
CA ALA A 423 3.76 6.28 -1.46
C ALA A 423 4.85 5.28 -1.03
N VAL A 424 5.35 5.39 0.21
CA VAL A 424 6.32 4.43 0.77
C VAL A 424 5.69 3.04 0.90
N ARG A 425 4.44 2.97 1.40
CA ARG A 425 3.65 1.74 1.43
C ARG A 425 3.54 1.10 0.04
N VAL A 426 3.04 1.83 -0.96
CA VAL A 426 2.83 1.28 -2.32
C VAL A 426 4.14 0.78 -2.96
N CYS A 427 5.25 1.50 -2.80
CA CYS A 427 6.56 1.02 -3.27
C CYS A 427 7.01 -0.28 -2.56
N ALA A 428 6.77 -0.39 -1.25
CA ALA A 428 7.05 -1.60 -0.50
C ALA A 428 6.11 -2.77 -0.89
N THR A 429 4.80 -2.51 -1.08
CA THR A 429 3.81 -3.49 -1.57
C THR A 429 4.25 -4.08 -2.91
N PHE A 430 4.66 -3.24 -3.86
CA PHE A 430 5.18 -3.70 -5.16
C PHE A 430 6.45 -4.57 -5.02
N THR A 431 7.32 -4.22 -4.08
CA THR A 431 8.56 -4.99 -3.80
C THR A 431 8.24 -6.36 -3.18
N VAL A 432 7.30 -6.43 -2.25
CA VAL A 432 6.81 -7.69 -1.64
C VAL A 432 6.12 -8.57 -2.69
N PHE A 433 5.28 -7.99 -3.53
CA PHE A 433 4.62 -8.66 -4.66
C PHE A 433 5.65 -9.30 -5.59
N LEU A 434 6.65 -8.52 -6.03
CA LEU A 434 7.70 -8.98 -6.95
C LEU A 434 8.50 -10.15 -6.37
N ASN A 435 8.89 -10.05 -5.08
CA ASN A 435 9.58 -11.13 -4.39
C ASN A 435 8.72 -12.41 -4.29
N MET A 436 7.49 -12.28 -3.76
CA MET A 436 6.64 -13.43 -3.51
C MET A 436 6.21 -14.15 -4.79
N VAL A 437 5.82 -13.44 -5.84
CA VAL A 437 5.38 -14.08 -7.10
C VAL A 437 6.53 -14.88 -7.74
N ILE A 438 7.76 -14.37 -7.70
CA ILE A 438 8.93 -15.09 -8.24
C ILE A 438 9.28 -16.28 -7.34
N TYR A 439 9.40 -16.07 -6.02
CA TYR A 439 9.75 -17.14 -5.09
C TYR A 439 8.72 -18.29 -5.09
N MET A 440 7.42 -18.00 -5.20
CA MET A 440 6.39 -19.04 -5.25
C MET A 440 6.42 -19.85 -6.55
N GLY A 441 6.78 -19.24 -7.69
CA GLY A 441 7.03 -19.99 -8.92
C GLY A 441 8.23 -20.96 -8.78
N ILE A 442 9.30 -20.52 -8.12
CA ILE A 442 10.48 -21.34 -7.83
C ILE A 442 10.12 -22.53 -6.93
N VAL A 443 9.30 -22.32 -5.90
CA VAL A 443 8.90 -23.39 -4.96
C VAL A 443 7.91 -24.38 -5.59
N ILE A 444 7.08 -23.99 -6.57
CA ILE A 444 6.24 -24.94 -7.32
C ILE A 444 7.09 -25.86 -8.22
N TYR A 445 8.23 -25.39 -8.72
CA TYR A 445 9.09 -26.16 -9.62
C TYR A 445 9.81 -27.33 -8.93
N THR A 446 10.32 -27.14 -7.71
CA THR A 446 11.09 -28.17 -6.96
C THR A 446 10.36 -29.51 -6.75
N PRO A 447 9.13 -29.56 -6.21
CA PRO A 447 8.38 -30.83 -6.05
C PRO A 447 7.99 -31.43 -7.39
N ALA A 448 7.76 -30.62 -8.43
CA ALA A 448 7.42 -31.11 -9.76
C ALA A 448 8.60 -31.84 -10.42
N LEU A 449 9.82 -31.36 -10.21
CA LEU A 449 11.06 -32.05 -10.59
C LEU A 449 11.20 -33.39 -9.84
N ALA A 450 10.90 -33.42 -8.54
CA ALA A 450 10.90 -34.66 -7.75
C ALA A 450 9.85 -35.67 -8.24
N LEU A 451 8.62 -35.24 -8.54
CA LEU A 451 7.58 -36.13 -9.06
C LEU A 451 7.94 -36.67 -10.46
N ASN A 452 8.55 -35.84 -11.32
CA ASN A 452 9.03 -36.25 -12.64
C ASN A 452 10.26 -37.19 -12.59
N ALA A 453 11.01 -37.20 -11.48
CA ALA A 453 12.10 -38.16 -11.25
C ALA A 453 11.63 -39.49 -10.62
N VAL A 454 10.48 -39.49 -9.94
CA VAL A 454 9.90 -40.67 -9.26
C VAL A 454 8.78 -41.34 -10.09
N THR A 455 8.22 -40.66 -11.09
CA THR A 455 7.12 -41.15 -11.93
C THR A 455 7.29 -40.70 -13.39
N ASP A 456 6.73 -41.48 -14.33
CA ASP A 456 6.70 -41.14 -15.76
C ASP A 456 5.81 -39.92 -16.12
N ILE A 457 5.30 -39.20 -15.11
CA ILE A 457 4.53 -37.97 -15.31
C ILE A 457 5.48 -36.88 -15.81
N ASN A 458 5.21 -36.38 -17.01
CA ASN A 458 5.91 -35.25 -17.61
C ASN A 458 5.96 -34.06 -16.63
N LEU A 459 7.14 -33.43 -16.49
CA LEU A 459 7.39 -32.25 -15.66
C LEU A 459 6.29 -31.19 -15.70
N TRP A 460 5.67 -30.93 -16.86
CA TRP A 460 4.57 -29.97 -16.99
C TRP A 460 3.27 -30.43 -16.35
N GLY A 461 2.96 -31.73 -16.42
CA GLY A 461 1.87 -32.34 -15.65
C GLY A 461 2.14 -32.24 -14.15
N SER A 462 3.39 -32.47 -13.72
CA SER A 462 3.81 -32.35 -12.32
C SER A 462 3.71 -30.91 -11.79
N VAL A 463 4.15 -29.91 -12.56
CA VAL A 463 4.01 -28.47 -12.23
C VAL A 463 2.53 -28.08 -12.12
N LEU A 464 1.73 -28.45 -13.12
CA LEU A 464 0.31 -28.11 -13.15
C LEU A 464 -0.47 -28.77 -12.02
N ALA A 465 -0.23 -30.07 -11.75
CA ALA A 465 -0.86 -30.79 -10.65
C ALA A 465 -0.49 -30.16 -9.28
N THR A 466 0.80 -29.92 -9.03
CA THR A 466 1.25 -29.35 -7.75
C THR A 466 0.68 -27.96 -7.54
N GLY A 467 0.80 -27.08 -8.54
CA GLY A 467 0.32 -25.71 -8.48
C GLY A 467 -1.21 -25.66 -8.31
N LEU A 468 -1.97 -26.43 -9.09
CA LEU A 468 -3.43 -26.41 -9.04
C LEU A 468 -3.97 -27.00 -7.73
N VAL A 469 -3.40 -28.10 -7.21
CA VAL A 469 -3.77 -28.65 -5.89
C VAL A 469 -3.52 -27.62 -4.78
N CYS A 470 -2.34 -26.99 -4.77
CA CYS A 470 -2.01 -25.97 -3.77
C CYS A 470 -2.96 -24.78 -3.84
N THR A 471 -3.18 -24.29 -5.07
CA THR A 471 -4.08 -23.16 -5.34
C THR A 471 -5.48 -23.45 -4.82
N VAL A 472 -6.05 -24.61 -5.16
CA VAL A 472 -7.42 -24.98 -4.77
C VAL A 472 -7.57 -25.09 -3.25
N TYR A 473 -6.70 -25.82 -2.54
CA TYR A 473 -6.89 -25.98 -1.08
C TYR A 473 -6.67 -24.67 -0.32
N THR A 474 -5.70 -23.86 -0.74
CA THR A 474 -5.44 -22.53 -0.15
C THR A 474 -6.64 -21.61 -0.35
N THR A 475 -7.16 -21.55 -1.59
CA THR A 475 -8.36 -20.80 -1.96
C THR A 475 -9.60 -21.28 -1.20
N VAL A 476 -9.77 -22.58 -0.95
CA VAL A 476 -10.95 -23.07 -0.20
C VAL A 476 -10.81 -22.79 1.30
N GLY A 477 -9.66 -23.05 1.90
CA GLY A 477 -9.50 -23.10 3.36
C GLY A 477 -9.12 -21.78 4.06
N GLY A 478 -8.33 -20.92 3.41
CA GLY A 478 -7.79 -19.70 4.04
C GLY A 478 -6.85 -19.96 5.23
N MET A 479 -6.37 -18.90 5.89
CA MET A 479 -5.27 -18.95 6.85
C MET A 479 -5.43 -20.00 7.98
N LYS A 480 -6.64 -20.18 8.54
CA LYS A 480 -6.87 -21.18 9.60
C LYS A 480 -6.66 -22.61 9.09
N ALA A 481 -7.08 -22.91 7.86
CA ALA A 481 -6.82 -24.22 7.26
C ALA A 481 -5.33 -24.38 6.91
N VAL A 482 -4.69 -23.32 6.38
CA VAL A 482 -3.25 -23.33 6.05
C VAL A 482 -2.40 -23.66 7.29
N LEU A 483 -2.69 -23.06 8.45
CA LEU A 483 -1.99 -23.40 9.70
C LEU A 483 -2.14 -24.87 10.10
N TRP A 484 -3.33 -25.47 9.91
CA TRP A 484 -3.55 -26.89 10.22
C TRP A 484 -2.92 -27.83 9.19
N THR A 485 -2.93 -27.47 7.90
CA THR A 485 -2.20 -28.24 6.88
C THR A 485 -0.71 -28.18 7.12
N ASP A 486 -0.16 -27.03 7.51
CA ASP A 486 1.27 -26.86 7.79
C ASP A 486 1.74 -27.74 8.96
N VAL A 487 0.95 -27.84 10.04
CA VAL A 487 1.29 -28.71 11.18
C VAL A 487 1.34 -30.18 10.77
N PHE A 488 0.38 -30.63 9.96
CA PHE A 488 0.40 -31.99 9.40
C PHE A 488 1.58 -32.19 8.43
N GLN A 489 1.81 -31.22 7.53
CA GLN A 489 2.88 -31.22 6.53
C GLN A 489 4.27 -31.20 7.17
N MET A 490 4.46 -30.53 8.31
CA MET A 490 5.69 -30.60 9.12
C MET A 490 5.96 -32.02 9.60
N CYS A 491 4.95 -32.72 10.13
CA CYS A 491 5.09 -34.10 10.59
C CYS A 491 5.45 -35.06 9.43
N VAL A 492 4.81 -34.92 8.27
CA VAL A 492 5.13 -35.73 7.07
C VAL A 492 6.54 -35.41 6.55
N MET A 493 6.93 -34.13 6.51
CA MET A 493 8.28 -33.70 6.12
C MET A 493 9.35 -34.27 7.06
N MET A 494 9.15 -34.18 8.37
CA MET A 494 10.07 -34.71 9.37
C MET A 494 10.22 -36.23 9.26
N ALA A 495 9.10 -36.95 9.11
CA ALA A 495 9.12 -38.40 8.91
C ALA A 495 9.80 -38.80 7.59
N GLY A 496 9.70 -37.99 6.52
CA GLY A 496 10.43 -38.17 5.27
C GLY A 496 11.96 -38.08 5.44
N PHE A 497 12.45 -37.06 6.16
CA PHE A 497 13.87 -36.96 6.50
C PHE A 497 14.32 -38.10 7.42
N LEU A 498 13.56 -38.41 8.47
CA LEU A 498 13.89 -39.51 9.39
C LEU A 498 13.97 -40.86 8.66
N ALA A 499 13.10 -41.13 7.69
CA ALA A 499 13.16 -42.34 6.87
C ALA A 499 14.50 -42.44 6.10
N ILE A 500 14.91 -41.36 5.41
CA ILE A 500 16.21 -41.31 4.70
C ILE A 500 17.37 -41.50 5.68
N ILE A 501 17.38 -40.77 6.79
CA ILE A 501 18.45 -40.81 7.79
C ILE A 501 18.59 -42.23 8.36
N ILE A 502 17.49 -42.85 8.78
CA ILE A 502 17.50 -44.20 9.37
C ILE A 502 17.93 -45.24 8.32
N ALA A 503 17.23 -45.33 7.18
CA ALA A 503 17.49 -46.40 6.21
C ALA A 503 18.86 -46.27 5.51
N GLY A 504 19.27 -45.04 5.19
CA GLY A 504 20.58 -44.77 4.59
C GLY A 504 21.72 -45.03 5.58
N SER A 505 21.60 -44.58 6.83
CA SER A 505 22.60 -44.89 7.86
C SER A 505 22.66 -46.39 8.17
N MET A 506 21.52 -47.10 8.18
CA MET A 506 21.50 -48.56 8.38
C MET A 506 22.22 -49.32 7.24
N ARG A 507 22.14 -48.87 5.99
CA ARG A 507 22.94 -49.44 4.88
C ARG A 507 24.44 -49.18 5.04
N LEU A 508 24.82 -48.06 5.65
CA LEU A 508 26.21 -47.62 5.85
C LEU A 508 26.82 -48.05 7.20
N GLY A 509 26.16 -48.93 7.97
CA GLY A 509 26.67 -49.42 9.26
C GLY A 509 26.43 -48.47 10.46
N GLY A 510 25.74 -47.34 10.26
CA GLY A 510 25.30 -46.42 11.31
C GLY A 510 25.73 -44.97 11.10
N LEU A 511 25.18 -44.06 11.92
CA LEU A 511 25.46 -42.62 11.82
C LEU A 511 26.93 -42.25 12.05
N GLY A 512 27.69 -43.04 12.82
CA GLY A 512 29.12 -42.82 13.01
C GLY A 512 29.93 -43.04 11.73
N ALA A 513 29.60 -44.08 10.96
CA ALA A 513 30.24 -44.32 9.66
C ALA A 513 29.87 -43.25 8.62
N VAL A 514 28.59 -42.80 8.61
CA VAL A 514 28.16 -41.66 7.78
C VAL A 514 28.99 -40.42 8.08
N TRP A 515 29.23 -40.11 9.36
CA TRP A 515 30.03 -38.97 9.77
C TRP A 515 31.50 -39.12 9.35
N GLN A 516 32.10 -40.28 9.60
CA GLN A 516 33.49 -40.55 9.23
C GLN A 516 33.72 -40.44 7.71
N ILE A 517 32.86 -41.04 6.88
CA ILE A 517 32.94 -40.93 5.42
C ILE A 517 32.76 -39.48 4.95
N ALA A 518 31.93 -38.68 5.63
CA ALA A 518 31.78 -37.26 5.34
C ALA A 518 33.01 -36.42 5.75
N GLU A 519 33.70 -36.80 6.83
CA GLU A 519 34.91 -36.15 7.32
C GLU A 519 36.12 -36.48 6.42
N ASP A 520 36.34 -37.77 6.13
CA ASP A 520 37.33 -38.25 5.14
C ASP A 520 37.07 -37.65 3.74
N GLY A 521 35.79 -37.46 3.39
CA GLY A 521 35.33 -36.84 2.14
C GLY A 521 35.40 -35.31 2.10
N GLY A 522 35.93 -34.65 3.14
CA GLY A 522 36.09 -33.20 3.20
C GLY A 522 34.78 -32.41 3.18
N ARG A 523 33.69 -32.97 3.72
CA ARG A 523 32.35 -32.35 3.75
C ARG A 523 32.00 -31.73 5.10
N ILE A 524 32.81 -31.95 6.13
CA ILE A 524 32.67 -31.38 7.47
C ILE A 524 33.60 -30.17 7.63
N ASP A 525 33.11 -28.97 7.27
CA ASP A 525 33.78 -27.69 7.54
C ASP A 525 32.81 -26.74 8.27
N PHE A 526 33.01 -26.58 9.57
CA PHE A 526 32.26 -25.64 10.42
C PHE A 526 33.03 -24.35 10.74
N TRP A 527 34.35 -24.33 10.50
CA TRP A 527 35.28 -23.38 11.12
C TRP A 527 36.03 -22.51 10.09
N ASN A 528 35.44 -22.35 8.91
CA ASN A 528 35.91 -21.46 7.88
C ASN A 528 35.77 -19.98 8.27
N PHE A 529 36.74 -19.46 9.04
CA PHE A 529 36.75 -18.07 9.51
C PHE A 529 37.22 -17.04 8.47
N ASN A 530 37.31 -17.40 7.19
CA ASN A 530 37.71 -16.46 6.15
C ASN A 530 36.67 -15.32 6.02
N PHE A 531 37.16 -14.08 5.92
CA PHE A 531 36.33 -12.87 5.83
C PHE A 531 36.03 -12.46 4.37
N ASP A 532 36.62 -13.13 3.38
CA ASP A 532 36.34 -12.92 1.96
C ASP A 532 34.83 -13.06 1.65
N PRO A 533 34.15 -11.99 1.18
CA PRO A 533 32.72 -12.01 0.95
C PRO A 533 32.31 -12.64 -0.39
N THR A 534 33.26 -12.99 -1.25
CA THR A 534 33.02 -13.74 -2.50
C THR A 534 32.84 -15.23 -2.25
N ILE A 535 33.43 -15.76 -1.18
CA ILE A 535 33.29 -17.17 -0.79
C ILE A 535 31.84 -17.46 -0.43
N ARG A 536 31.28 -18.51 -1.06
CA ARG A 536 29.86 -18.88 -0.96
C ARG A 536 29.38 -18.97 0.49
N HIS A 537 30.12 -19.66 1.34
CA HIS A 537 29.81 -19.85 2.76
C HIS A 537 31.08 -19.73 3.60
N THR A 538 31.06 -18.83 4.57
CA THR A 538 32.05 -18.76 5.66
C THR A 538 31.31 -18.59 6.99
N PHE A 539 32.01 -18.77 8.11
CA PHE A 539 31.45 -18.53 9.45
C PHE A 539 30.80 -17.13 9.53
N TRP A 540 31.47 -16.11 8.99
CA TRP A 540 30.97 -14.73 8.98
C TRP A 540 29.79 -14.52 8.03
N SER A 541 29.80 -15.13 6.85
CA SER A 541 28.71 -14.97 5.86
C SER A 541 27.42 -15.64 6.34
N ILE A 542 27.52 -16.78 7.03
CA ILE A 542 26.39 -17.45 7.67
C ILE A 542 25.93 -16.69 8.92
N LEU A 543 26.84 -16.29 9.80
CA LEU A 543 26.49 -15.62 11.05
C LEU A 543 25.87 -14.23 10.82
N ILE A 544 26.48 -13.39 9.98
CA ILE A 544 26.05 -12.00 9.77
C ILE A 544 25.06 -11.92 8.61
N GLY A 545 25.45 -12.38 7.41
CA GLY A 545 24.59 -12.36 6.23
C GLY A 545 23.32 -13.20 6.40
N GLY A 546 23.46 -14.40 6.97
CA GLY A 546 22.33 -15.24 7.37
C GLY A 546 21.42 -14.58 8.42
N CYS A 547 21.97 -13.87 9.42
CA CYS A 547 21.16 -13.13 10.40
C CYS A 547 20.26 -12.08 9.72
N PHE A 548 20.79 -11.26 8.81
CA PHE A 548 19.97 -10.29 8.06
C PHE A 548 18.93 -10.96 7.15
N THR A 549 19.27 -12.10 6.54
CA THR A 549 18.37 -12.88 5.67
C THR A 549 17.20 -13.46 6.46
N TRP A 550 17.45 -14.05 7.63
CA TRP A 550 16.41 -14.57 8.52
C TRP A 550 15.64 -13.44 9.24
N CYS A 551 16.30 -12.35 9.61
CA CYS A 551 15.63 -11.17 10.19
C CYS A 551 14.59 -10.58 9.23
N THR A 552 14.93 -10.43 7.95
CA THR A 552 13.96 -10.08 6.89
C THR A 552 12.79 -11.08 6.89
N THR A 553 13.12 -12.36 6.86
CA THR A 553 12.15 -13.46 6.73
C THR A 553 11.16 -13.49 7.89
N TYR A 554 11.54 -13.15 9.12
CA TYR A 554 10.63 -13.16 10.26
C TYR A 554 10.01 -11.79 10.59
N ALA A 555 10.70 -10.67 10.38
CA ALA A 555 10.23 -9.35 10.81
C ALA A 555 9.44 -8.58 9.73
N VAL A 556 9.65 -8.86 8.45
CA VAL A 556 9.11 -8.05 7.32
C VAL A 556 8.32 -8.86 6.31
N ASN A 557 8.60 -10.16 6.16
CA ASN A 557 7.85 -11.02 5.24
C ASN A 557 6.42 -11.29 5.75
N GLN A 558 5.43 -10.75 5.04
CA GLN A 558 4.00 -10.86 5.37
C GLN A 558 3.56 -12.28 5.75
N SER A 559 4.06 -13.33 5.08
CA SER A 559 3.64 -14.72 5.32
C SER A 559 4.11 -15.27 6.68
N GLN A 560 5.06 -14.60 7.34
CA GLN A 560 5.43 -14.86 8.74
C GLN A 560 4.73 -13.88 9.69
N VAL A 561 4.68 -12.58 9.34
CA VAL A 561 4.03 -11.56 10.19
C VAL A 561 2.56 -11.92 10.46
N GLN A 562 1.82 -12.38 9.46
CA GLN A 562 0.44 -12.83 9.63
C GLN A 562 0.29 -13.98 10.64
N ARG A 563 1.25 -14.91 10.73
CA ARG A 563 1.16 -16.08 11.62
C ARG A 563 1.20 -15.70 13.09
N TYR A 564 2.14 -14.86 13.51
CA TYR A 564 2.19 -14.47 14.92
C TYR A 564 1.13 -13.43 15.28
N MET A 565 0.63 -12.66 14.31
CA MET A 565 -0.54 -11.78 14.48
C MET A 565 -1.87 -12.55 14.64
N THR A 566 -1.96 -13.86 14.34
CA THR A 566 -3.13 -14.66 14.77
C THR A 566 -3.07 -15.10 16.24
N THR A 567 -2.06 -14.69 17.01
CA THR A 567 -2.00 -14.96 18.46
C THR A 567 -2.38 -13.69 19.22
N GLY A 568 -3.40 -13.76 20.08
CA GLY A 568 -3.98 -12.59 20.76
C GLY A 568 -3.08 -11.87 21.77
N SER A 569 -1.88 -12.39 22.06
CA SER A 569 -0.97 -11.82 23.06
C SER A 569 0.47 -11.89 22.58
N VAL A 570 1.24 -10.81 22.75
CA VAL A 570 2.67 -10.75 22.38
C VAL A 570 3.51 -11.78 23.14
N LYS A 571 3.06 -12.21 24.33
CA LYS A 571 3.65 -13.31 25.10
C LYS A 571 3.53 -14.64 24.34
N ARG A 572 2.32 -14.92 23.82
CA ARG A 572 2.03 -16.08 22.96
C ARG A 572 2.76 -15.99 21.61
N ALA A 573 2.84 -14.79 21.01
CA ALA A 573 3.61 -14.54 19.79
C ALA A 573 5.10 -14.85 19.95
N ARG A 574 5.72 -14.40 21.04
CA ARG A 574 7.14 -14.67 21.36
C ARG A 574 7.40 -16.16 21.58
N ILE A 575 6.51 -16.86 22.28
CA ILE A 575 6.61 -18.32 22.47
C ILE A 575 6.49 -19.05 21.12
N SER A 576 5.53 -18.66 20.27
CA SER A 576 5.37 -19.20 18.92
C SER A 576 6.64 -19.01 18.05
N LEU A 577 7.24 -17.82 18.09
CA LEU A 577 8.50 -17.54 17.37
C LEU A 577 9.68 -18.36 17.92
N GLY A 578 9.77 -18.55 19.24
CA GLY A 578 10.78 -19.42 19.87
C GLY A 578 10.64 -20.90 19.48
N LEU A 579 9.41 -21.42 19.48
CA LEU A 579 9.10 -22.77 19.01
C LEU A 579 9.40 -22.95 17.52
N ALA A 580 9.09 -21.95 16.68
CA ALA A 580 9.45 -21.95 15.27
C ALA A 580 10.97 -21.96 15.06
N GLY A 581 11.74 -21.20 15.85
CA GLY A 581 13.20 -21.23 15.83
C GLY A 581 13.76 -22.61 16.18
N ALA A 582 13.27 -23.24 17.26
CA ALA A 582 13.66 -24.59 17.62
C ALA A 582 13.31 -25.62 16.53
N GLY A 583 12.11 -25.54 15.95
CA GLY A 583 11.67 -26.39 14.85
C GLY A 583 12.56 -26.24 13.61
N MET A 584 12.96 -25.02 13.26
CA MET A 584 13.89 -24.76 12.15
C MET A 584 15.27 -25.37 12.37
N VAL A 585 15.81 -25.34 13.60
CA VAL A 585 17.08 -26.01 13.93
C VAL A 585 16.98 -27.53 13.71
N ILE A 586 15.88 -28.15 14.13
CA ILE A 586 15.66 -29.60 13.94
C ILE A 586 15.52 -29.94 12.45
N VAL A 587 14.70 -29.20 11.70
CA VAL A 587 14.49 -29.42 10.25
C VAL A 587 15.78 -29.19 9.46
N ALA A 588 16.53 -28.13 9.73
CA ALA A 588 17.79 -27.86 9.06
C ALA A 588 18.85 -28.94 9.36
N SER A 589 18.95 -29.38 10.63
CA SER A 589 19.85 -30.47 11.02
C SER A 589 19.50 -31.78 10.32
N ALA A 590 18.22 -32.13 10.22
CA ALA A 590 17.74 -33.33 9.53
C ALA A 590 17.99 -33.27 8.01
N ALA A 591 17.81 -32.09 7.39
CA ALA A 591 18.09 -31.88 5.97
C ALA A 591 19.60 -31.98 5.66
N CYS A 592 20.44 -31.33 6.46
CA CYS A 592 21.91 -31.45 6.34
C CYS A 592 22.38 -32.88 6.54
N LEU A 593 21.89 -33.58 7.57
CA LEU A 593 22.26 -34.98 7.83
C LEU A 593 21.80 -35.91 6.71
N SER A 594 20.62 -35.69 6.13
CA SER A 594 20.15 -36.43 4.95
C SER A 594 21.06 -36.21 3.73
N GLY A 595 21.62 -35.00 3.57
CA GLY A 595 22.64 -34.69 2.57
C GLY A 595 23.97 -35.42 2.81
N LEU A 596 24.42 -35.53 4.06
CA LEU A 596 25.61 -36.31 4.43
C LEU A 596 25.40 -37.82 4.21
N VAL A 597 24.24 -38.37 4.59
CA VAL A 597 23.86 -39.77 4.32
C VAL A 597 23.87 -40.06 2.82
N MET A 598 23.31 -39.17 2.01
CA MET A 598 23.31 -39.28 0.54
C MET A 598 24.74 -39.22 -0.03
N TYR A 599 25.57 -38.30 0.43
CA TYR A 599 26.97 -38.20 0.02
C TYR A 599 27.73 -39.50 0.35
N SER A 600 27.66 -39.96 1.59
CA SER A 600 28.39 -41.14 2.06
C SER A 600 27.97 -42.42 1.30
N TYR A 601 26.71 -42.52 0.88
CA TYR A 601 26.22 -43.64 0.05
C TYR A 601 26.81 -43.66 -1.37
N TYR A 602 27.03 -42.50 -1.99
CA TYR A 602 27.69 -42.43 -3.30
C TYR A 602 29.22 -42.47 -3.22
N ALA A 603 29.80 -42.06 -2.09
CA ALA A 603 31.22 -42.24 -1.79
C ALA A 603 31.57 -43.73 -1.59
N ASP A 604 30.78 -44.46 -0.81
CA ASP A 604 30.89 -45.93 -0.61
C ASP A 604 30.78 -46.69 -1.94
N LYS A 605 29.80 -46.31 -2.80
CA LYS A 605 29.68 -46.82 -4.17
C LYS A 605 30.76 -46.36 -5.16
N GLN A 606 31.63 -45.41 -4.79
CA GLN A 606 32.59 -44.73 -5.67
C GLN A 606 32.00 -44.22 -7.00
N CYS A 607 30.73 -43.80 -7.00
CA CYS A 607 29.98 -43.46 -8.20
C CYS A 607 28.97 -42.32 -7.96
N ASP A 608 29.40 -41.07 -8.18
CA ASP A 608 28.51 -39.91 -8.18
C ASP A 608 27.58 -39.89 -9.43
N PRO A 609 26.24 -39.92 -9.26
CA PRO A 609 25.31 -39.90 -10.39
C PRO A 609 25.31 -38.59 -11.19
N TYR A 610 25.75 -37.47 -10.60
CA TYR A 610 25.79 -36.18 -11.29
C TYR A 610 26.94 -36.10 -12.29
N THR A 611 28.19 -36.30 -11.86
CA THR A 611 29.35 -36.33 -12.76
C THR A 611 29.33 -37.52 -13.72
N SER A 612 28.65 -38.63 -13.37
CA SER A 612 28.42 -39.74 -14.31
C SER A 612 27.26 -39.50 -15.31
N ASN A 613 26.70 -38.28 -15.39
CA ASN A 613 25.57 -37.91 -16.27
C ASN A 613 24.30 -38.78 -16.15
N LYS A 614 24.06 -39.45 -15.00
CA LYS A 614 22.80 -40.18 -14.74
C LYS A 614 21.65 -39.24 -14.40
N ILE A 615 21.97 -38.05 -13.89
CA ILE A 615 21.04 -36.93 -13.67
C ILE A 615 21.62 -35.67 -14.33
N GLN A 616 20.76 -34.76 -14.78
CA GLN A 616 21.17 -33.55 -15.51
C GLN A 616 21.30 -32.33 -14.60
N GLN A 617 20.60 -32.32 -13.46
CA GLN A 617 20.59 -31.20 -12.52
C GLN A 617 20.88 -31.69 -11.10
N THR A 618 21.61 -30.90 -10.30
CA THR A 618 21.93 -31.23 -8.90
C THR A 618 20.68 -31.39 -8.04
N ASP A 619 19.61 -30.68 -8.37
CA ASP A 619 18.36 -30.69 -7.59
C ASP A 619 17.56 -32.01 -7.78
N GLN A 620 18.00 -32.89 -8.70
CA GLN A 620 17.49 -34.26 -8.89
C GLN A 620 18.15 -35.29 -7.96
N LEU A 621 19.23 -34.94 -7.24
CA LEU A 621 20.03 -35.88 -6.42
C LEU A 621 19.20 -36.63 -5.37
N ILE A 622 18.41 -35.91 -4.56
CA ILE A 622 17.65 -36.53 -3.46
C ILE A 622 16.52 -37.43 -3.99
N PRO A 623 15.68 -37.02 -4.97
CA PRO A 623 14.72 -37.93 -5.61
C PRO A 623 15.36 -39.20 -6.21
N PHE A 624 16.50 -39.07 -6.88
CA PHE A 624 17.21 -40.21 -7.46
C PHE A 624 17.77 -41.17 -6.39
N PHE A 625 18.42 -40.62 -5.35
CA PHE A 625 18.90 -41.39 -4.19
C PHE A 625 17.76 -42.11 -3.46
N MET A 626 16.60 -41.46 -3.32
CA MET A 626 15.44 -42.05 -2.68
C MET A 626 14.95 -43.30 -3.43
N MET A 627 14.93 -43.25 -4.77
CA MET A 627 14.57 -44.41 -5.60
C MET A 627 15.58 -45.56 -5.47
N GLU A 628 16.89 -45.30 -5.38
CA GLU A 628 17.89 -46.34 -5.07
C GLU A 628 17.79 -46.89 -3.64
N LEU A 629 17.31 -46.09 -2.69
CA LEU A 629 17.18 -46.48 -1.29
C LEU A 629 15.90 -47.30 -1.04
N PHE A 630 14.78 -46.94 -1.66
CA PHE A 630 13.45 -47.45 -1.33
C PHE A 630 12.60 -47.97 -2.50
N GLY A 631 13.07 -47.90 -3.75
CA GLY A 631 12.27 -48.28 -4.92
C GLY A 631 11.74 -49.73 -4.93
N THR A 632 12.34 -50.63 -4.13
CA THR A 632 11.88 -52.01 -3.94
C THR A 632 10.80 -52.19 -2.86
N ILE A 633 10.47 -51.14 -2.09
CA ILE A 633 9.50 -51.19 -0.98
C ILE A 633 8.24 -50.40 -1.38
N PRO A 634 7.11 -51.08 -1.66
CA PRO A 634 5.87 -50.41 -2.03
C PRO A 634 5.44 -49.34 -1.03
N GLY A 635 4.97 -48.19 -1.54
CA GLY A 635 4.47 -47.07 -0.74
C GLY A 635 5.53 -46.08 -0.24
N LEU A 636 6.77 -46.51 0.06
CA LEU A 636 7.80 -45.59 0.56
C LEU A 636 8.18 -44.49 -0.46
N PRO A 637 8.38 -44.77 -1.76
CA PRO A 637 8.56 -43.73 -2.78
C PRO A 637 7.43 -42.69 -2.83
N GLY A 638 6.18 -43.13 -2.68
CA GLY A 638 5.02 -42.23 -2.58
C GLY A 638 5.04 -41.40 -1.29
N PHE A 639 5.46 -41.98 -0.17
CA PHE A 639 5.57 -41.29 1.11
C PHE A 639 6.63 -40.18 1.10
N PHE A 640 7.83 -40.44 0.57
CA PHE A 640 8.84 -39.38 0.44
C PHE A 640 8.41 -38.29 -0.54
N THR A 641 7.80 -38.67 -1.67
CA THR A 641 7.25 -37.68 -2.61
C THR A 641 6.21 -36.80 -1.92
N SER A 642 5.36 -37.38 -1.06
CA SER A 642 4.39 -36.65 -0.23
C SER A 642 5.06 -35.72 0.80
N ALA A 643 6.25 -36.07 1.31
CA ALA A 643 7.05 -35.22 2.20
C ALA A 643 7.67 -34.01 1.47
N VAL A 644 8.22 -34.21 0.26
CA VAL A 644 8.71 -33.10 -0.59
C VAL A 644 7.56 -32.17 -0.99
N PHE A 645 6.41 -32.74 -1.35
CA PHE A 645 5.19 -31.97 -1.62
C PHE A 645 4.73 -31.20 -0.39
N SER A 646 4.75 -31.80 0.80
CA SER A 646 4.38 -31.14 2.06
C SER A 646 5.23 -29.90 2.37
N ALA A 647 6.54 -29.94 2.12
CA ALA A 647 7.43 -28.79 2.25
C ALA A 647 7.12 -27.66 1.25
N ALA A 648 6.82 -28.00 -0.01
CA ALA A 648 6.48 -27.03 -1.03
C ALA A 648 5.07 -26.44 -0.85
N LEU A 649 4.08 -27.27 -0.54
CA LEU A 649 2.67 -26.88 -0.40
C LEU A 649 2.45 -25.95 0.80
N SER A 650 3.07 -26.20 1.97
CA SER A 650 3.03 -25.27 3.11
C SER A 650 3.58 -23.88 2.76
N THR A 651 4.70 -23.86 2.04
CA THR A 651 5.32 -22.62 1.56
C THR A 651 4.45 -21.90 0.52
N VAL A 652 3.94 -22.61 -0.49
CA VAL A 652 3.12 -22.04 -1.57
C VAL A 652 1.76 -21.57 -1.06
N SER A 653 1.08 -22.34 -0.21
CA SER A 653 -0.19 -21.91 0.39
C SER A 653 -0.03 -20.67 1.28
N SER A 654 1.07 -20.58 2.02
CA SER A 654 1.42 -19.39 2.80
C SER A 654 1.72 -18.17 1.93
N GLY A 655 2.46 -18.36 0.84
CA GLY A 655 2.77 -17.30 -0.12
C GLY A 655 1.54 -16.84 -0.90
N LEU A 656 0.68 -17.76 -1.33
CA LEU A 656 -0.58 -17.44 -2.00
C LEU A 656 -1.58 -16.78 -1.04
N ASN A 657 -1.68 -17.21 0.22
CA ASN A 657 -2.50 -16.52 1.21
C ASN A 657 -1.93 -15.12 1.53
N ALA A 658 -0.62 -14.96 1.64
CA ALA A 658 0.00 -13.65 1.88
C ALA A 658 -0.08 -12.72 0.65
N LEU A 659 0.07 -13.24 -0.57
CA LEU A 659 -0.16 -12.50 -1.81
C LEU A 659 -1.62 -12.13 -2.00
N ALA A 660 -2.55 -13.03 -1.68
CA ALA A 660 -3.97 -12.77 -1.74
C ALA A 660 -4.42 -11.81 -0.65
N ALA A 661 -3.80 -11.84 0.53
CA ALA A 661 -4.05 -10.89 1.59
C ALA A 661 -3.40 -9.52 1.30
N VAL A 662 -2.16 -9.44 0.82
CA VAL A 662 -1.54 -8.16 0.42
C VAL A 662 -2.23 -7.59 -0.80
N THR A 663 -2.57 -8.40 -1.79
CA THR A 663 -3.34 -7.93 -2.94
C THR A 663 -4.80 -7.70 -2.57
N ALA A 664 -5.33 -8.29 -1.50
CA ALA A 664 -6.53 -7.79 -0.86
C ALA A 664 -6.20 -6.47 -0.15
N GLU A 665 -5.71 -6.46 1.08
CA GLU A 665 -5.39 -5.29 1.95
C GLU A 665 -4.70 -4.08 1.25
N ASP A 666 -3.86 -4.26 0.24
CA ASP A 666 -3.16 -3.18 -0.48
C ASP A 666 -3.62 -2.95 -1.94
N LEU A 667 -4.34 -3.87 -2.61
CA LEU A 667 -4.72 -3.70 -4.04
C LEU A 667 -6.18 -4.00 -4.44
N VAL A 668 -6.96 -4.77 -3.67
CA VAL A 668 -8.30 -5.27 -4.09
C VAL A 668 -9.35 -5.18 -2.99
N LYS A 669 -8.97 -5.34 -1.71
CA LYS A 669 -9.65 -4.64 -0.61
C LYS A 669 -9.60 -3.13 -0.98
N PRO A 670 -8.50 -2.63 -1.57
CA PRO A 670 -8.52 -1.49 -2.47
C PRO A 670 -9.40 -1.63 -3.73
N CYS A 671 -9.08 -2.28 -4.86
CA CYS A 671 -9.91 -2.11 -6.08
C CYS A 671 -11.45 -2.27 -5.95
N PHE A 672 -11.98 -3.09 -5.03
CA PHE A 672 -13.44 -3.44 -4.71
C PHE A 672 -15.12 -2.50 -2.37
N PRO A 673 -14.81 -2.18 -1.05
CA PRO A 673 -15.15 -2.90 0.22
C PRO A 673 -16.48 -3.63 0.35
N ARG A 674 -17.52 -3.02 -0.20
CA ARG A 674 -18.95 -3.22 -0.01
C ARG A 674 -19.39 -4.50 -0.73
N MET A 675 -18.43 -5.25 -1.29
CA MET A 675 -18.42 -6.69 -1.11
C MET A 675 -18.59 -7.05 0.37
N ARG A 676 -19.86 -7.16 0.77
CA ARG A 676 -20.37 -8.03 1.84
C ARG A 676 -19.38 -9.17 2.12
N GLN A 677 -19.10 -9.49 3.38
CA GLN A 677 -17.99 -10.38 3.79
C GLN A 677 -17.92 -11.70 2.98
N GLU A 678 -19.06 -12.28 2.60
CA GLU A 678 -19.20 -13.39 1.64
C GLU A 678 -18.48 -13.13 0.29
N ARG A 679 -18.75 -11.99 -0.36
CA ARG A 679 -18.16 -11.55 -1.62
C ARG A 679 -16.71 -11.12 -1.46
N TYR A 680 -16.34 -10.50 -0.33
CA TYR A 680 -14.95 -10.13 -0.07
C TYR A 680 -14.08 -11.37 0.12
N THR A 681 -14.60 -12.35 0.86
CA THR A 681 -14.04 -13.71 0.94
C THR A 681 -13.95 -14.32 -0.45
N LEU A 682 -15.03 -14.32 -1.24
CA LEU A 682 -15.04 -14.86 -2.60
C LEU A 682 -13.98 -14.22 -3.51
N VAL A 683 -13.80 -12.89 -3.46
CA VAL A 683 -12.81 -12.22 -4.31
C VAL A 683 -11.39 -12.37 -3.78
N THR A 684 -11.17 -12.36 -2.45
CA THR A 684 -9.86 -12.75 -1.87
C THR A 684 -9.47 -14.16 -2.29
N LYS A 685 -10.45 -15.07 -2.37
CA LYS A 685 -10.31 -16.43 -2.91
C LYS A 685 -10.02 -16.47 -4.42
N LEU A 686 -10.68 -15.64 -5.22
CA LEU A 686 -10.39 -15.50 -6.66
C LEU A 686 -9.02 -14.85 -6.93
N ILE A 687 -8.54 -13.96 -6.06
CA ILE A 687 -7.18 -13.40 -6.10
C ILE A 687 -6.15 -14.50 -5.78
N ALA A 688 -6.36 -15.29 -4.71
CA ALA A 688 -5.50 -16.43 -4.39
C ALA A 688 -5.43 -17.43 -5.56
N PHE A 689 -6.57 -17.66 -6.22
CA PHE A 689 -6.65 -18.50 -7.41
C PHE A 689 -5.87 -17.90 -8.59
N GLY A 690 -6.03 -16.59 -8.84
CA GLY A 690 -5.29 -15.86 -9.88
C GLY A 690 -3.77 -15.87 -9.67
N PHE A 691 -3.30 -15.73 -8.42
CA PHE A 691 -1.87 -15.88 -8.12
C PHE A 691 -1.38 -17.31 -8.23
N GLY A 692 -2.21 -18.30 -7.92
CA GLY A 692 -1.89 -19.70 -8.18
C GLY A 692 -1.55 -19.94 -9.66
N LEU A 693 -2.42 -19.46 -10.56
CA LEU A 693 -2.18 -19.51 -12.00
C LEU A 693 -0.94 -18.70 -12.43
N LEU A 694 -0.72 -17.52 -11.85
CA LEU A 694 0.48 -16.71 -12.14
C LEU A 694 1.77 -17.40 -11.66
N CYS A 695 1.77 -18.03 -10.49
CA CYS A 695 2.93 -18.76 -9.97
C CYS A 695 3.22 -20.02 -10.80
N ILE A 696 2.21 -20.69 -11.36
CA ILE A 696 2.41 -21.77 -12.35
C ILE A 696 3.09 -21.23 -13.62
N LEU A 697 2.70 -20.04 -14.11
CA LEU A 697 3.36 -19.40 -15.25
C LEU A 697 4.81 -19.00 -14.94
N ILE A 698 5.10 -18.53 -13.71
CA ILE A 698 6.46 -18.20 -13.30
C ILE A 698 7.31 -19.45 -13.00
N ALA A 699 6.70 -20.57 -12.60
CA ALA A 699 7.38 -21.87 -12.54
C ALA A 699 7.83 -22.34 -13.95
N TYR A 700 7.04 -22.07 -14.99
CA TYR A 700 7.46 -22.27 -16.39
C TYR A 700 8.66 -21.40 -16.76
N VAL A 701 8.66 -20.11 -16.40
CA VAL A 701 9.82 -19.23 -16.65
C VAL A 701 11.05 -19.69 -15.86
N THR A 702 10.85 -20.18 -14.64
CA THR A 702 11.93 -20.68 -13.77
C THR A 702 12.61 -21.92 -14.36
N SER A 703 11.88 -22.84 -14.98
CA SER A 703 12.47 -24.07 -15.54
C SER A 703 13.35 -23.84 -16.78
N LEU A 704 13.35 -22.62 -17.34
CA LEU A 704 14.29 -22.17 -18.37
C LEU A 704 15.64 -21.70 -17.78
N LEU A 705 15.72 -21.51 -16.46
CA LEU A 705 16.93 -21.08 -15.76
C LEU A 705 17.71 -22.32 -15.31
N ASN A 706 18.80 -22.64 -16.02
CA ASN A 706 19.70 -23.76 -15.70
C ASN A 706 20.61 -23.49 -14.48
N GLN A 707 20.05 -23.00 -13.37
CA GLN A 707 20.75 -22.68 -12.12
C GLN A 707 20.07 -23.34 -10.93
N GLY A 708 20.86 -23.68 -9.89
CA GLY A 708 20.36 -24.40 -8.72
C GLY A 708 19.29 -23.61 -7.96
N VAL A 709 18.12 -24.23 -7.80
CA VAL A 709 16.87 -23.63 -7.28
C VAL A 709 17.08 -22.91 -5.95
N LEU A 710 17.83 -23.54 -5.03
CA LEU A 710 18.10 -23.01 -3.69
C LEU A 710 18.90 -21.69 -3.71
N GLN A 711 19.86 -21.55 -4.63
CA GLN A 711 20.67 -20.34 -4.75
C GLN A 711 19.85 -19.18 -5.32
N LEU A 712 19.02 -19.45 -6.33
CA LEU A 712 18.11 -18.45 -6.90
C LEU A 712 17.13 -17.94 -5.82
N ALA A 713 16.50 -18.85 -5.07
CA ALA A 713 15.59 -18.52 -3.96
C ALA A 713 16.25 -17.64 -2.88
N LEU A 714 17.42 -18.05 -2.36
CA LEU A 714 18.11 -17.30 -1.29
C LEU A 714 18.63 -15.94 -1.79
N SER A 715 19.07 -15.84 -3.05
CA SER A 715 19.48 -14.57 -3.65
C SER A 715 18.31 -13.58 -3.80
N LEU A 716 17.10 -14.05 -4.12
CA LEU A 716 15.88 -13.21 -4.19
C LEU A 716 15.46 -12.66 -2.83
N PHE A 717 15.51 -13.50 -1.79
CA PHE A 717 15.34 -13.05 -0.40
C PHE A 717 16.37 -11.99 -0.02
N GLY A 718 17.64 -12.14 -0.41
CA GLY A 718 18.67 -11.13 -0.20
C GLY A 718 18.40 -9.82 -0.95
N MET A 719 18.14 -9.91 -2.26
CA MET A 719 17.96 -8.76 -3.17
C MET A 719 16.78 -7.87 -2.78
N THR A 720 15.62 -8.45 -2.51
CA THR A 720 14.39 -7.69 -2.21
C THR A 720 14.21 -7.45 -0.71
N GLY A 721 14.71 -8.38 0.11
CA GLY A 721 14.58 -8.37 1.55
C GLY A 721 15.48 -7.38 2.25
N GLY A 722 16.76 -7.27 1.83
CA GLY A 722 17.70 -6.29 2.39
C GLY A 722 17.17 -4.86 2.35
N PRO A 723 16.70 -4.36 1.18
CA PRO A 723 16.09 -3.04 1.06
C PRO A 723 14.78 -2.87 1.85
N LEU A 724 13.92 -3.90 1.91
CA LEU A 724 12.70 -3.84 2.72
C LEU A 724 13.01 -3.80 4.23
N LEU A 725 13.92 -4.62 4.72
CA LEU A 725 14.39 -4.57 6.11
C LEU A 725 15.09 -3.25 6.41
N GLY A 726 15.85 -2.69 5.46
CA GLY A 726 16.46 -1.37 5.56
C GLY A 726 15.41 -0.27 5.70
N LEU A 727 14.33 -0.35 4.93
CA LEU A 727 13.20 0.59 4.99
C LEU A 727 12.44 0.54 6.33
N PHE A 728 12.18 -0.65 6.86
CA PHE A 728 11.60 -0.80 8.20
C PHE A 728 12.56 -0.30 9.29
N SER A 729 13.86 -0.59 9.18
CA SER A 729 14.91 -0.13 10.11
C SER A 729 15.02 1.40 10.13
N LEU A 730 14.98 2.04 8.95
CA LEU A 730 14.91 3.48 8.75
C LEU A 730 13.69 4.12 9.44
N GLY A 731 12.57 3.39 9.54
CA GLY A 731 11.40 3.82 10.27
C GLY A 731 11.58 3.69 11.78
N LEU A 732 11.89 2.47 12.24
CA LEU A 732 11.86 2.06 13.66
C LEU A 732 12.97 2.69 14.49
N PHE A 733 14.20 2.70 13.98
CA PHE A 733 15.41 3.05 14.73
C PHE A 733 15.90 4.47 14.49
N PHE A 734 15.54 5.07 13.35
CA PHE A 734 16.06 6.37 12.91
C PHE A 734 14.94 7.42 12.86
N PRO A 735 14.67 8.14 13.96
CA PRO A 735 13.55 9.11 14.03
C PRO A 735 13.74 10.31 13.10
N TRP A 736 14.96 10.64 12.67
CA TRP A 736 15.20 11.73 11.71
C TRP A 736 14.87 11.38 10.25
N THR A 737 14.58 10.10 9.92
CA THR A 737 14.33 9.70 8.54
C THR A 737 12.99 10.24 8.05
N ASN A 738 13.01 10.89 6.87
CA ASN A 738 11.81 11.40 6.20
C ASN A 738 11.38 10.50 5.03
N SER A 739 10.17 10.71 4.51
CA SER A 739 9.56 9.88 3.48
C SER A 739 10.26 9.94 2.11
N LYS A 740 11.01 11.02 1.81
CA LYS A 740 11.83 11.13 0.59
C LYS A 740 13.09 10.27 0.70
N GLY A 741 13.76 10.33 1.86
CA GLY A 741 14.88 9.46 2.18
C GLY A 741 14.48 7.99 2.22
N ALA A 742 13.33 7.67 2.81
CA ALA A 742 12.76 6.31 2.81
C ALA A 742 12.60 5.74 1.38
N ILE A 743 12.00 6.50 0.46
CA ILE A 743 11.86 6.10 -0.95
C ILE A 743 13.21 6.01 -1.65
N ALA A 744 14.09 7.00 -1.47
CA ALA A 744 15.42 7.00 -2.10
C ALA A 744 16.29 5.83 -1.63
N GLY A 745 16.23 5.49 -0.34
CA GLY A 745 16.89 4.33 0.26
C GLY A 745 16.35 3.01 -0.30
N LEU A 746 15.01 2.84 -0.38
CA LEU A 746 14.41 1.64 -0.96
C LEU A 746 14.81 1.49 -2.44
N LEU A 747 14.66 2.54 -3.25
CA LEU A 747 14.91 2.48 -4.69
C LEU A 747 16.40 2.31 -5.04
N SER A 748 17.31 2.94 -4.29
CA SER A 748 18.77 2.74 -4.47
C SER A 748 19.21 1.34 -4.03
N GLY A 749 18.70 0.85 -2.90
CA GLY A 749 18.93 -0.51 -2.43
C GLY A 749 18.47 -1.55 -3.44
N LEU A 750 17.23 -1.43 -3.95
CA LEU A 750 16.71 -2.32 -4.99
C LEU A 750 17.46 -2.18 -6.32
N GLY A 751 17.82 -0.96 -6.73
CA GLY A 751 18.59 -0.73 -7.96
C GLY A 751 19.96 -1.40 -7.94
N ILE A 752 20.70 -1.28 -6.84
CA ILE A 752 22.00 -1.94 -6.64
C ILE A 752 21.82 -3.46 -6.45
N ALA A 753 20.76 -3.89 -5.74
CA ALA A 753 20.45 -5.30 -5.55
C ALA A 753 20.16 -6.03 -6.87
N PHE A 754 19.30 -5.48 -7.72
CA PHE A 754 19.00 -6.07 -9.02
C PHE A 754 20.18 -5.94 -9.99
N TRP A 755 20.98 -4.87 -9.94
CA TRP A 755 22.24 -4.78 -10.70
C TRP A 755 23.16 -5.95 -10.35
N ILE A 756 23.52 -6.11 -9.08
CA ILE A 756 24.49 -7.14 -8.66
C ILE A 756 23.92 -8.54 -8.83
N GLY A 757 22.64 -8.76 -8.49
CA GLY A 757 21.99 -10.06 -8.63
C GLY A 757 21.81 -10.53 -10.07
N ILE A 758 21.45 -9.64 -11.01
CA ILE A 758 21.41 -9.97 -12.44
C ILE A 758 22.82 -10.14 -12.99
N GLY A 759 23.78 -9.32 -12.53
CA GLY A 759 25.21 -9.49 -12.82
C GLY A 759 25.71 -10.88 -12.45
N ALA A 760 25.36 -11.38 -11.26
CA ALA A 760 25.74 -12.71 -10.76
C ALA A 760 25.05 -13.88 -11.48
N ILE A 761 23.93 -13.64 -12.17
CA ILE A 761 23.30 -14.64 -13.05
C ILE A 761 24.06 -14.76 -14.38
N ILE A 762 24.60 -13.65 -14.90
CA ILE A 762 25.36 -13.58 -16.16
C ILE A 762 26.82 -14.01 -15.95
N TYR A 763 27.43 -13.60 -14.84
CA TYR A 763 28.81 -13.87 -14.43
C TYR A 763 28.81 -14.65 -13.11
N PRO A 764 28.50 -15.96 -13.13
CA PRO A 764 28.39 -16.74 -11.90
C PRO A 764 29.74 -16.90 -11.18
N PRO A 765 29.81 -16.75 -9.85
CA PRO A 765 31.05 -16.92 -9.09
C PRO A 765 31.63 -18.33 -9.23
N GLY A 766 32.96 -18.41 -9.30
CA GLY A 766 33.71 -19.66 -9.39
C GLY A 766 33.56 -20.52 -8.13
N ALA A 767 32.77 -21.58 -8.19
CA ALA A 767 32.54 -22.49 -7.07
C ALA A 767 33.56 -23.64 -7.06
N SER A 768 34.55 -23.59 -6.16
CA SER A 768 35.45 -24.71 -5.87
C SER A 768 34.67 -25.89 -5.25
N ARG A 769 34.38 -26.92 -6.06
CA ARG A 769 33.69 -28.13 -5.61
C ARG A 769 34.74 -29.14 -5.10
N PRO A 770 34.66 -29.66 -3.85
CA PRO A 770 35.51 -30.76 -3.42
C PRO A 770 35.23 -32.01 -4.28
N PRO A 771 36.26 -32.83 -4.60
CA PRO A 771 36.21 -33.84 -5.66
C PRO A 771 35.17 -34.95 -5.43
N LEU A 772 34.79 -35.60 -6.53
CA LEU A 772 33.82 -36.69 -6.61
C LEU A 772 34.37 -37.78 -7.55
N THR A 773 34.10 -39.05 -7.23
CA THR A 773 34.66 -40.22 -7.92
C THR A 773 33.61 -40.91 -8.78
N ILE A 774 34.01 -41.42 -9.94
CA ILE A 774 33.16 -42.15 -10.90
C ILE A 774 33.68 -43.56 -11.23
N GLU A 775 34.74 -44.02 -10.56
CA GLU A 775 35.43 -45.29 -10.84
C GLU A 775 34.52 -46.53 -10.64
N GLY A 776 33.55 -46.45 -9.73
CA GLY A 776 32.53 -47.49 -9.52
C GLY A 776 31.34 -47.45 -10.50
N CYS A 777 31.31 -46.49 -11.45
CA CYS A 777 30.20 -46.37 -12.38
C CYS A 777 30.34 -47.27 -13.61
N ASN A 778 29.46 -48.28 -13.74
CA ASN A 778 29.25 -49.02 -14.99
C ASN A 778 28.72 -48.09 -16.11
N LEU A 779 29.62 -47.43 -16.83
CA LEU A 779 29.33 -46.54 -17.95
C LEU A 779 29.36 -47.31 -19.29
N THR A 780 28.19 -47.62 -19.83
CA THR A 780 28.06 -48.21 -21.18
C THR A 780 28.22 -47.14 -22.27
N VAL A 781 29.44 -46.64 -22.45
CA VAL A 781 29.82 -45.75 -23.57
C VAL A 781 30.98 -46.37 -24.34
N THR A 782 30.72 -46.68 -25.62
CA THR A 782 31.73 -47.16 -26.57
C THR A 782 32.50 -45.98 -27.19
N THR A 783 33.82 -46.14 -27.31
CA THR A 783 34.76 -45.19 -27.96
C THR A 783 35.01 -43.87 -27.19
N PRO A 784 36.13 -43.15 -27.47
CA PRO A 784 37.42 -43.54 -26.90
C PRO A 784 38.10 -42.41 -26.10
N SER A 785 39.18 -42.76 -25.39
CA SER A 785 39.94 -41.92 -24.45
C SER A 785 40.72 -40.75 -25.09
N SER A 786 40.03 -39.85 -25.80
CA SER A 786 40.66 -38.75 -26.56
C SER A 786 39.82 -37.47 -26.68
N LEU A 787 39.05 -37.12 -25.64
CA LEU A 787 38.79 -35.70 -25.36
C LEU A 787 39.87 -35.21 -24.39
N LEU A 788 40.80 -34.42 -24.93
CA LEU A 788 41.86 -33.78 -24.16
C LEU A 788 41.26 -32.89 -23.06
N MET A 789 42.09 -32.54 -22.08
CA MET A 789 41.89 -31.32 -21.30
C MET A 789 41.93 -30.11 -22.24
N THR A 790 40.79 -29.75 -22.82
CA THR A 790 40.59 -28.43 -23.42
C THR A 790 40.61 -27.44 -22.26
N THR A 791 41.79 -26.93 -21.95
CA THR A 791 41.96 -25.74 -21.11
C THR A 791 41.43 -24.55 -21.90
N THR A 792 40.10 -24.44 -21.99
CA THR A 792 39.44 -23.18 -22.30
C THR A 792 39.96 -22.18 -21.29
N GLN A 793 40.76 -21.22 -21.75
CA GLN A 793 41.25 -20.13 -20.92
C GLN A 793 40.03 -19.52 -20.21
N ALA A 794 40.12 -19.34 -18.90
CA ALA A 794 39.06 -18.66 -18.17
C ALA A 794 38.80 -17.32 -18.87
N PRO A 795 37.55 -17.02 -19.28
CA PRO A 795 37.26 -15.82 -20.05
C PRO A 795 37.74 -14.60 -19.25
N GLU A 796 38.39 -13.64 -19.89
CA GLU A 796 38.91 -12.44 -19.23
C GLU A 796 37.77 -11.73 -18.50
N ILE A 797 37.73 -11.90 -17.18
CA ILE A 797 36.68 -11.36 -16.31
C ILE A 797 36.89 -9.84 -16.28
N PRO A 798 35.94 -9.02 -16.78
CA PRO A 798 36.08 -7.58 -16.68
C PRO A 798 36.12 -7.19 -15.20
N ALA A 799 36.93 -6.20 -14.80
CA ALA A 799 37.08 -5.83 -13.38
C ALA A 799 35.74 -5.48 -12.68
N MET A 800 34.73 -5.04 -13.44
CA MET A 800 33.36 -4.84 -12.93
C MET A 800 32.64 -6.14 -12.47
N ALA A 801 33.05 -7.30 -12.97
CA ALA A 801 32.41 -8.58 -12.67
C ALA A 801 32.94 -9.24 -11.39
N GLU A 802 34.04 -8.77 -10.80
CA GLU A 802 34.40 -9.11 -9.41
C GLU A 802 33.26 -8.72 -8.44
N MET A 803 32.60 -7.57 -8.68
CA MET A 803 31.44 -7.14 -7.88
C MET A 803 30.22 -8.08 -8.00
N TYR A 804 30.18 -8.95 -9.01
CA TYR A 804 29.12 -9.94 -9.20
C TYR A 804 29.46 -11.29 -8.54
N THR A 805 30.67 -11.45 -8.00
CA THR A 805 31.07 -12.67 -7.27
C THR A 805 30.65 -12.69 -5.80
N LEU A 806 30.08 -11.59 -5.29
CA LEU A 806 29.57 -11.46 -3.92
C LEU A 806 28.63 -12.62 -3.55
N SER A 807 28.88 -13.32 -2.43
CA SER A 807 28.00 -14.40 -1.99
C SER A 807 26.59 -13.90 -1.71
N TYR A 808 25.59 -14.65 -2.20
CA TYR A 808 24.16 -14.39 -1.96
C TYR A 808 23.79 -14.31 -0.46
N THR A 809 24.61 -14.89 0.43
CA THR A 809 24.42 -14.76 1.88
C THR A 809 24.62 -13.32 2.38
N TRP A 810 25.50 -12.54 1.75
CA TRP A 810 25.75 -11.14 2.12
C TRP A 810 24.71 -10.16 1.58
N TYR A 811 23.93 -10.54 0.55
CA TYR A 811 23.00 -9.65 -0.14
C TYR A 811 22.05 -8.90 0.80
N ALA A 812 21.40 -9.62 1.73
CA ALA A 812 20.48 -9.01 2.70
C ALA A 812 21.15 -7.93 3.55
N CYS A 813 22.38 -8.16 4.00
CA CYS A 813 23.15 -7.20 4.80
C CYS A 813 23.68 -6.03 3.95
N ALA A 814 24.26 -6.31 2.78
CA ALA A 814 24.83 -5.30 1.90
C ALA A 814 23.76 -4.30 1.40
N PHE A 815 22.61 -4.79 0.97
CA PHE A 815 21.54 -3.94 0.46
C PHE A 815 20.74 -3.25 1.58
N TRP A 816 20.70 -3.83 2.79
CA TRP A 816 20.27 -3.13 4.00
C TRP A 816 21.18 -1.92 4.30
N VAL A 817 22.51 -2.10 4.26
CA VAL A 817 23.48 -0.98 4.46
C VAL A 817 23.27 0.11 3.42
N VAL A 818 23.12 -0.25 2.13
CA VAL A 818 22.83 0.72 1.05
C VAL A 818 21.55 1.49 1.33
N THR A 819 20.43 0.81 1.61
CA THR A 819 19.14 1.46 1.87
C THR A 819 19.21 2.38 3.09
N VAL A 820 19.79 1.93 4.20
CA VAL A 820 19.93 2.75 5.41
C VAL A 820 20.84 3.95 5.13
N PHE A 821 22.02 3.76 4.55
CA PHE A 821 22.97 4.85 4.28
C PHE A 821 22.40 5.91 3.34
N VAL A 822 21.85 5.51 2.19
CA VAL A 822 21.24 6.45 1.23
C VAL A 822 19.99 7.10 1.82
N GLY A 823 19.16 6.35 2.54
CA GLY A 823 17.95 6.88 3.16
C GLY A 823 18.22 7.90 4.26
N LEU A 824 19.29 7.70 5.05
CA LEU A 824 19.78 8.68 6.02
C LEU A 824 20.40 9.90 5.33
N PHE A 825 21.27 9.71 4.35
CA PHE A 825 21.93 10.79 3.61
C PHE A 825 20.92 11.69 2.89
N VAL A 826 19.94 11.10 2.20
CA VAL A 826 18.87 11.86 1.54
C VAL A 826 17.92 12.50 2.56
N SER A 827 17.65 11.87 3.72
CA SER A 827 16.88 12.52 4.78
C SER A 827 17.59 13.75 5.35
N PHE A 828 18.92 13.68 5.54
CA PHE A 828 19.75 14.81 5.95
C PHE A 828 19.70 15.95 4.93
N LEU A 829 19.91 15.64 3.63
CA LEU A 829 19.87 16.65 2.56
C LEU A 829 18.47 17.24 2.29
N THR A 830 17.39 16.51 2.55
CA THR A 830 16.01 16.94 2.23
C THR A 830 15.21 17.41 3.44
N GLY A 831 15.85 17.52 4.62
CA GLY A 831 15.26 17.98 5.87
C GLY A 831 14.91 16.82 6.81
N ALA A 832 15.66 16.70 7.91
CA ALA A 832 15.41 15.68 8.93
C ALA A 832 14.03 15.85 9.59
N THR A 833 13.29 14.75 9.78
CA THR A 833 12.04 14.75 10.55
C THR A 833 12.34 15.04 12.02
N LYS A 834 11.61 15.96 12.66
CA LYS A 834 11.84 16.27 14.08
C LYS A 834 11.33 15.12 14.95
N ARG A 835 12.12 14.74 15.97
CA ARG A 835 11.83 13.61 16.89
C ARG A 835 10.54 13.77 17.72
N ARG A 836 9.91 14.95 17.72
CA ARG A 836 8.61 15.21 18.39
C ARG A 836 7.41 14.91 17.49
N ASP A 837 7.60 14.88 16.17
CA ASP A 837 6.52 14.86 15.17
C ASP A 837 6.16 13.43 14.73
N ILE A 838 6.68 12.42 15.44
CA ILE A 838 6.48 10.99 15.19
C ILE A 838 5.95 10.36 16.46
N ASP A 839 4.88 9.58 16.37
CA ASP A 839 4.32 8.92 17.54
C ASP A 839 5.34 7.98 18.23
N PRO A 840 5.48 7.99 19.56
CA PRO A 840 6.29 7.03 20.32
C PRO A 840 6.03 5.56 19.98
N VAL A 841 4.80 5.17 19.65
CA VAL A 841 4.41 3.79 19.32
C VAL A 841 4.97 3.34 17.97
N LEU A 842 5.25 4.27 17.05
CA LEU A 842 5.86 3.99 15.73
C LEU A 842 7.40 3.91 15.78
N ARG A 843 8.00 3.91 16.98
CA ARG A 843 9.45 3.95 17.19
C ARG A 843 9.84 2.90 18.22
N GLN A 844 11.02 2.30 18.06
CA GLN A 844 11.52 1.35 19.06
C GLN A 844 13.02 1.51 19.24
N HIS A 845 13.45 1.81 20.47
CA HIS A 845 14.87 1.88 20.82
C HIS A 845 15.50 0.49 20.77
N CYS A 846 16.59 0.32 20.01
CA CYS A 846 17.38 -0.93 19.98
C CYS A 846 17.80 -1.37 21.40
N VAL A 847 18.02 -0.39 22.28
CA VAL A 847 18.33 -0.52 23.71
C VAL A 847 17.28 -1.31 24.48
N ASP A 848 16.00 -1.20 24.13
CA ASP A 848 14.89 -1.89 24.80
C ASP A 848 14.63 -3.29 24.25
N GLY A 849 14.95 -3.52 22.98
CA GLY A 849 14.86 -4.83 22.33
C GLY A 849 16.04 -5.74 22.70
N LEU A 850 17.26 -5.38 22.32
CA LEU A 850 18.44 -6.25 22.44
C LEU A 850 18.95 -6.38 23.87
N TYR A 851 18.86 -5.31 24.66
CA TYR A 851 19.49 -5.23 25.98
C TYR A 851 18.46 -5.31 27.12
N CYS A 852 17.45 -6.17 26.97
CA CYS A 852 16.35 -6.33 27.91
C CYS A 852 16.80 -6.50 29.37
N CYS A 853 17.91 -7.19 29.62
CA CYS A 853 18.49 -7.42 30.96
C CYS A 853 19.29 -6.26 31.57
N LEU A 854 19.66 -5.20 30.84
CA LEU A 854 20.49 -4.12 31.42
C LEU A 854 19.71 -3.25 32.43
N PRO A 855 20.35 -2.74 33.50
CA PRO A 855 19.72 -1.79 34.42
C PRO A 855 19.23 -0.51 33.72
N GLU A 856 18.06 -0.01 34.12
CA GLU A 856 17.46 1.21 33.54
C GLU A 856 18.35 2.46 33.71
N VAL A 857 19.23 2.47 34.72
CA VAL A 857 20.27 3.50 34.95
C VAL A 857 21.21 3.63 33.73
N ILE A 858 21.50 2.52 33.04
CA ILE A 858 22.35 2.49 31.84
C ILE A 858 21.52 2.67 30.57
N LYS A 859 20.27 2.15 30.54
CA LYS A 859 19.38 2.32 29.38
C LYS A 859 18.93 3.77 29.18
N LYS A 860 18.61 4.52 30.25
CA LYS A 860 18.07 5.89 30.13
C LYS A 860 19.00 6.86 29.37
N PRO A 861 20.33 6.92 29.62
CA PRO A 861 21.23 7.69 28.77
C PRO A 861 21.36 7.12 27.35
N LEU A 862 21.32 5.79 27.17
CA LEU A 862 21.38 5.16 25.84
C LEU A 862 20.13 5.41 24.96
N ARG A 863 18.94 5.64 25.55
CA ARG A 863 17.75 6.16 24.84
C ARG A 863 17.86 7.65 24.49
N CYS A 864 18.98 8.30 24.81
CA CYS A 864 19.16 9.75 24.81
C CYS A 864 18.12 10.50 25.69
N GLY A 865 17.75 9.91 26.84
CA GLY A 865 16.91 10.53 27.87
C GLY A 865 15.47 10.04 27.98
N ASP A 866 14.94 9.35 26.96
CA ASP A 866 13.52 8.94 26.94
C ASP A 866 13.15 8.01 28.12
N GLU A 867 11.89 8.12 28.55
CA GLU A 867 11.27 7.15 29.44
C GLU A 867 10.79 5.93 28.66
N LYS A 868 10.78 4.77 29.32
CA LYS A 868 10.42 3.49 28.70
C LYS A 868 8.91 3.44 28.47
N VAL A 869 8.47 3.07 27.28
CA VAL A 869 7.06 2.71 27.05
C VAL A 869 6.78 1.42 27.83
N ILE A 870 5.84 1.49 28.78
CA ILE A 870 5.42 0.36 29.60
C ILE A 870 4.11 -0.16 29.04
N TYR A 871 4.09 -1.43 28.64
CA TYR A 871 2.87 -2.13 28.28
C TYR A 871 2.24 -2.73 29.55
N LYS A 872 0.92 -2.59 29.70
CA LYS A 872 0.13 -3.30 30.70
C LYS A 872 -0.32 -4.63 30.09
N GLU A 873 0.02 -5.74 30.75
CA GLU A 873 -0.79 -6.97 30.60
C GLU A 873 -2.08 -6.75 31.42
N LYS A 874 -3.24 -7.12 30.85
CA LYS A 874 -4.56 -7.07 31.48
C LYS A 874 -4.84 -8.45 32.10
N ASP A 875 -5.55 -8.50 33.23
CA ASP A 875 -5.69 -9.73 34.02
C ASP A 875 -6.44 -10.87 33.28
N GLU A 876 -6.30 -12.09 33.80
CA GLU A 876 -6.04 -13.32 33.01
C GLU A 876 -7.11 -13.82 32.00
N GLU A 877 -8.27 -13.19 31.86
CA GLU A 877 -9.36 -13.66 30.97
C GLU A 877 -9.55 -12.82 29.68
N ALA A 878 -8.87 -11.68 29.52
CA ALA A 878 -8.95 -10.86 28.31
C ALA A 878 -7.60 -10.21 27.92
N GLU A 879 -6.63 -11.03 27.50
CA GLU A 879 -5.33 -10.54 27.01
C GLU A 879 -5.47 -9.75 25.69
N MET A 880 -5.59 -8.42 25.79
CA MET A 880 -5.19 -7.44 24.79
C MET A 880 -4.30 -6.40 25.47
N ILE A 881 -3.27 -5.91 24.77
CA ILE A 881 -2.22 -5.10 25.40
C ILE A 881 -2.60 -3.62 25.42
N GLU A 882 -2.62 -3.06 26.62
CA GLU A 882 -2.93 -1.66 26.90
C GLU A 882 -1.62 -0.87 27.06
N ILE A 883 -1.46 0.28 26.38
CA ILE A 883 -0.25 1.10 26.50
C ILE A 883 -0.39 1.97 27.75
N LYS A 884 0.53 1.83 28.72
CA LYS A 884 0.52 2.69 29.90
C LYS A 884 1.01 4.08 29.52
N GLU A 885 0.31 5.11 30.01
CA GLU A 885 0.52 6.53 29.73
C GLU A 885 1.99 6.92 29.58
N VAL A 886 2.37 7.27 28.34
CA VAL A 886 3.48 8.22 28.13
C VAL A 886 2.98 9.57 28.64
N LYS A 887 3.81 10.30 29.39
CA LYS A 887 3.43 11.58 30.02
C LYS A 887 2.69 12.49 29.01
N PRO A 888 1.53 13.07 29.39
CA PRO A 888 0.64 13.73 28.45
C PRO A 888 1.36 14.87 27.71
N GLY A 889 1.31 14.82 26.37
CA GLY A 889 1.96 15.80 25.49
C GLY A 889 2.88 15.24 24.39
N LEU A 890 2.90 13.93 24.11
CA LEU A 890 3.79 13.34 23.09
C LEU A 890 3.25 12.14 22.29
N THR A 891 2.02 11.69 22.51
CA THR A 891 1.32 10.63 21.73
C THR A 891 0.06 11.22 21.11
N ASN A 892 -0.22 10.92 19.84
CA ASN A 892 -1.35 11.48 19.09
C ASN A 892 -2.32 10.39 18.56
N HIS A 893 -2.20 9.17 19.08
CA HIS A 893 -3.05 8.04 18.74
C HIS A 893 -3.54 7.32 20.00
N ASN A 894 -4.81 7.50 20.35
CA ASN A 894 -5.49 6.65 21.32
C ASN A 894 -5.69 5.25 20.70
N PHE A 895 -5.03 4.25 21.28
CA PHE A 895 -5.32 2.84 21.02
C PHE A 895 -6.33 2.34 22.05
N ASP A 896 -7.60 2.72 21.89
CA ASP A 896 -8.69 2.29 22.76
C ASP A 896 -9.75 1.47 22.01
N ASN A 897 -9.78 0.18 22.36
CA ASN A 897 -10.93 -0.70 22.50
C ASN A 897 -12.16 -0.44 21.58
N ASP A 898 -12.29 -1.22 20.49
CA ASP A 898 -13.39 -2.21 20.36
C ASP A 898 -13.34 -3.03 19.04
N GLU A 899 -12.73 -2.53 17.96
CA GLU A 899 -12.69 -3.25 16.65
C GLU A 899 -11.56 -4.33 16.53
N VAL A 900 -11.19 -5.03 17.61
CA VAL A 900 -10.22 -6.14 17.56
C VAL A 900 -10.88 -7.47 17.96
N ALA A 901 -11.83 -7.90 17.12
CA ALA A 901 -12.25 -9.29 17.03
C ALA A 901 -11.67 -9.92 15.74
N ILE A 902 -10.98 -11.06 15.87
CA ILE A 902 -10.36 -11.83 14.77
C ILE A 902 -11.31 -12.95 14.32
#